data_AF-A0A934EGZ0-F1
#
_entry.id   AF-A0A934EGZ0-F1
#
_cell.length_a   1.000
_cell.length_b   1.000
_cell.length_c   1.000
_cell.angle_alpha   90.00
_cell.angle_beta   90.00
_cell.angle_gamma   90.00
#
_symmetry.space_group_name_H-M   'P 1'
#
loop_
_entity.id
_entity.type
_entity.pdbx_description
1 polymer ?
#
loop_
_entity_poly.entity_id
_entity_poly.type
_entity_poly.pdbx_seq_one_letter_code
_entity_poly.pdbx_strand_id
1 'polypeptide(L)'
;MEDRYRVVFEGKFKSDVSQSEIRNRLLVIYQGKQSSVDIFFSARRIVIGKDLSYQNAKKRLTQFEEAGLHCILIKEVPEPLKEGPAAALQEAAAKTVSSQQPASALFGVSDPGVNYDVSLRVIVAEAWGLIAGVKAEICGAAILTGLIYGIFFMTGYVIPLFMGEAGRNLYVAYGLLYGFGAISYPLTAGLIMMGVKRAAKDNVSVSMIFRSINKGILLLSLFLTVVGYALFALFYSLGADHFLAGSGEILFFPVFALCVPLIEEKGMGPFTALRTFFRMLFRYFPTIAALYLSLICINIFGSFLLIGFIWTIPLSFVASGVLFRNIMAAPALVEVEGKSMTGDRQRPVPTAPARQTAGPTLTGNEWQNAVAVVLLVMIIAGVSTRLWALKESRNIHPPVNVAANSRNVLVHSDKALFMLSPDGRTERRVELSTFGLRREPADLELLEDGTILIGDMDKKVILRCSPENGSCQTIGPPNNYRIEENFKFVADEKRNLLFVADTNNHRLIVQDLAGTAYRLLESPSNIAYPNDMGLDDSGGLWISNTLHERIMSFQVEGDAVKDSSRIISLDPFGAAVTALGQALQGSSDRQKVMADLQAAKKDMEAIKKDPLAVSLDMIHKRPLALAWGSDGNVWIAASDPVVTTAGIRVFDAAGKQVRSIHLDKGAVPEDIVRSGNRMVIADTGLFQIFAASIDSGNIFPFGDATLQGALTKSRDRLVFYREILKWSTWALLFLALATVVLLFVIFRGRRKSAERGVQR
;
A
#
# COMPACT_ATOMS: atom_id res chain seq x y z
N MET A 1 -27.46 23.15 40.85
CA MET A 1 -27.70 21.95 40.02
C MET A 1 -29.20 21.79 39.90
N GLU A 2 -29.74 21.70 38.69
CA GLU A 2 -31.17 21.39 38.52
C GLU A 2 -31.43 19.94 38.94
N ASP A 3 -32.50 19.72 39.71
CA ASP A 3 -32.94 18.38 40.09
C ASP A 3 -33.28 17.55 38.84
N ARG A 4 -32.69 16.34 38.75
CA ARG A 4 -32.95 15.39 37.66
C ARG A 4 -34.05 14.40 38.06
N TYR A 5 -34.83 13.95 37.09
CA TYR A 5 -35.94 13.04 37.29
C TYR A 5 -35.94 11.95 36.23
N ARG A 6 -36.42 10.77 36.60
CA ARG A 6 -36.72 9.66 35.68
C ARG A 6 -38.19 9.26 35.73
N VAL A 7 -38.74 8.87 34.58
CA VAL A 7 -40.11 8.37 34.43
C VAL A 7 -40.03 6.85 34.25
N VAL A 8 -40.72 6.11 35.11
CA VAL A 8 -40.64 4.64 35.13
C VAL A 8 -42.04 4.05 35.02
N PHE A 9 -42.21 3.14 34.07
CA PHE A 9 -43.39 2.28 33.97
C PHE A 9 -43.26 1.11 34.95
N GLU A 10 -44.32 0.83 35.70
CA GLU A 10 -44.29 -0.17 36.76
C GLU A 10 -44.73 -1.58 36.31
N GLY A 11 -44.94 -1.80 35.01
CA GLY A 11 -45.41 -3.09 34.51
C GLY A 11 -46.92 -3.30 34.64
N LYS A 12 -47.68 -2.26 35.04
CA LYS A 12 -49.13 -2.31 35.25
C LYS A 12 -49.84 -1.35 34.31
N PHE A 13 -50.96 -1.79 33.75
CA PHE A 13 -51.86 -0.96 32.95
C PHE A 13 -53.01 -0.43 33.81
N LYS A 14 -53.56 0.72 33.45
CA LYS A 14 -54.77 1.21 34.11
C LYS A 14 -55.94 0.28 33.78
N SER A 15 -56.73 -0.07 34.80
CA SER A 15 -57.78 -1.11 34.71
C SER A 15 -59.00 -0.70 33.88
N ASP A 16 -59.10 0.58 33.52
CA ASP A 16 -60.19 1.21 32.77
C ASP A 16 -59.97 1.24 31.25
N VAL A 17 -58.81 0.78 30.76
CA VAL A 17 -58.45 0.79 29.33
C VAL A 17 -58.02 -0.60 28.86
N SER A 18 -58.57 -1.08 27.74
CA SER A 18 -58.22 -2.40 27.19
C SER A 18 -56.77 -2.44 26.66
N GLN A 19 -56.11 -3.59 26.74
CA GLN A 19 -54.70 -3.70 26.30
C GLN A 19 -54.48 -3.42 24.81
N SER A 20 -55.49 -3.70 23.96
CA SER A 20 -55.46 -3.38 22.54
C SER A 20 -55.52 -1.88 22.28
N GLU A 21 -56.34 -1.15 23.04
CA GLU A 21 -56.42 0.31 23.00
C GLU A 21 -55.10 0.96 23.45
N ILE A 22 -54.50 0.46 24.53
CA ILE A 22 -53.18 0.92 25.04
C ILE A 22 -52.09 0.73 23.99
N ARG A 23 -52.09 -0.43 23.30
CA ARG A 23 -51.13 -0.72 22.23
C ARG A 23 -51.22 0.29 21.08
N ASN A 24 -52.44 0.65 20.67
CA ASN A 24 -52.67 1.63 19.61
C ASN A 24 -52.20 3.04 20.03
N ARG A 25 -52.49 3.46 21.27
CA ARG A 25 -52.04 4.77 21.79
C ARG A 25 -50.51 4.86 21.89
N LEU A 26 -49.85 3.78 22.30
CA LEU A 26 -48.38 3.70 22.34
C LEU A 26 -47.76 3.73 20.94
N LEU A 27 -48.39 3.12 19.92
CA LEU A 27 -47.91 3.18 18.55
C LEU A 27 -47.92 4.61 17.99
N VAL A 28 -48.88 5.45 18.40
CA VAL A 28 -48.88 6.88 18.05
C VAL A 28 -47.68 7.59 18.68
N ILE A 29 -47.38 7.32 19.96
CA ILE A 29 -46.24 7.91 20.67
C ILE A 29 -44.89 7.49 20.04
N TYR A 30 -44.78 6.24 19.58
CA TYR A 30 -43.57 5.69 18.96
C TYR A 30 -43.57 5.71 17.42
N GLN A 31 -44.46 6.50 16.80
CA GLN A 31 -44.51 6.69 15.33
C GLN A 31 -44.56 5.36 14.55
N GLY A 32 -45.35 4.40 15.03
CA GLY A 32 -45.58 3.10 14.37
C GLY A 32 -44.52 2.02 14.62
N LYS A 33 -43.49 2.27 15.43
CA LYS A 33 -42.45 1.26 15.74
C LYS A 33 -42.95 0.19 16.72
N GLN A 34 -43.43 -0.94 16.20
CA GLN A 34 -43.96 -2.06 17.00
C GLN A 34 -42.96 -2.63 18.02
N SER A 35 -41.70 -2.82 17.62
CA SER A 35 -40.65 -3.36 18.50
C SER A 35 -40.39 -2.53 19.75
N SER A 36 -40.69 -1.23 19.72
CA SER A 36 -40.56 -0.34 20.88
C SER A 36 -41.79 -0.40 21.81
N VAL A 37 -42.96 -0.75 21.27
CA VAL A 37 -44.22 -0.88 22.01
C VAL A 37 -44.33 -2.24 22.70
N ASP A 38 -43.85 -3.32 22.06
CA ASP A 38 -43.95 -4.68 22.60
C ASP A 38 -43.21 -4.85 23.95
N ILE A 39 -42.19 -4.02 24.20
CA ILE A 39 -41.43 -4.04 25.47
C ILE A 39 -42.35 -3.77 26.66
N PHE A 40 -43.36 -2.90 26.52
CA PHE A 40 -44.29 -2.56 27.62
C PHE A 40 -45.23 -3.72 27.99
N PHE A 41 -45.49 -4.63 27.06
CA PHE A 41 -46.33 -5.81 27.30
C PHE A 41 -45.56 -6.99 27.91
N SER A 42 -44.26 -6.81 28.19
CA SER A 42 -43.45 -7.79 28.92
C SER A 42 -43.73 -7.85 30.43
N ALA A 43 -44.63 -7.00 30.95
CA ALA A 43 -44.95 -6.82 32.38
C ALA A 43 -43.74 -6.45 33.26
N ARG A 44 -42.63 -6.00 32.66
CA ARG A 44 -41.43 -5.57 33.37
C ARG A 44 -41.47 -4.09 33.68
N ARG A 45 -40.77 -3.71 34.75
CA ARG A 45 -40.52 -2.31 35.10
C ARG A 45 -39.53 -1.69 34.10
N ILE A 46 -39.90 -0.61 33.44
CA ILE A 46 -39.14 -0.03 32.32
C ILE A 46 -38.91 1.47 32.55
N VAL A 47 -37.68 1.93 32.33
CA VAL A 47 -37.34 3.37 32.37
C VAL A 47 -37.67 3.99 31.01
N ILE A 48 -38.67 4.87 30.98
CA ILE A 48 -39.15 5.54 29.76
C ILE A 48 -38.32 6.80 29.46
N GLY A 49 -37.81 7.46 30.51
CA GLY A 49 -36.94 8.63 30.38
C GLY A 49 -36.04 8.80 31.61
N LYS A 50 -34.80 9.23 31.39
CA LYS A 50 -33.77 9.45 32.41
C LYS A 50 -33.17 10.85 32.27
N ASP A 51 -32.62 11.39 33.35
CA ASP A 51 -31.89 12.67 33.38
C ASP A 51 -32.73 13.87 32.90
N LEU A 52 -34.05 13.84 33.12
CA LEU A 52 -34.98 14.88 32.67
C LEU A 52 -35.15 15.98 33.73
N SER A 53 -35.37 17.22 33.29
CA SER A 53 -35.86 18.27 34.19
C SER A 53 -37.29 17.95 34.65
N TYR A 54 -37.70 18.47 35.81
CA TYR A 54 -39.03 18.19 36.38
C TYR A 54 -40.17 18.43 35.39
N GLN A 55 -40.14 19.54 34.63
CA GLN A 55 -41.18 19.88 33.64
C GLN A 55 -41.25 18.86 32.50
N ASN A 56 -40.10 18.44 31.97
CA ASN A 56 -40.04 17.45 30.89
C ASN A 56 -40.44 16.05 31.37
N ALA A 57 -40.05 15.70 32.60
CA ALA A 57 -40.39 14.43 33.21
C ALA A 57 -41.90 14.34 33.52
N LYS A 58 -42.51 15.42 34.02
CA LYS A 58 -43.97 15.50 34.25
C LYS A 58 -44.75 15.42 32.93
N LYS A 59 -44.31 16.12 31.88
CA LYS A 59 -44.93 16.04 30.55
C LYS A 59 -44.91 14.61 29.99
N ARG A 60 -43.78 13.91 30.12
CA ARG A 60 -43.67 12.50 29.73
C ARG A 60 -44.52 11.58 30.60
N LEU A 61 -44.55 11.79 31.92
CA LEU A 61 -45.42 11.01 32.81
C LEU A 61 -46.88 11.08 32.36
N THR A 62 -47.40 12.29 32.16
CA THR A 62 -48.78 12.52 31.72
C THR A 62 -49.06 11.86 30.37
N GLN A 63 -48.17 12.03 29.40
CA GLN A 63 -48.32 11.44 28.06
C GLN A 63 -48.45 9.91 28.10
N PHE A 64 -47.69 9.22 28.93
CA PHE A 64 -47.73 7.76 29.03
C PHE A 64 -48.87 7.26 29.93
N GLU A 65 -49.28 8.03 30.95
CA GLU A 65 -50.46 7.74 31.75
C GLU A 65 -51.78 7.91 30.98
N GLU A 66 -51.86 8.86 30.05
CA GLU A 66 -52.99 9.04 29.12
C GLU A 66 -53.06 7.90 28.09
N ALA A 67 -51.92 7.32 27.74
CA ALA A 67 -51.84 6.10 26.92
C ALA A 67 -52.27 4.83 27.69
N GLY A 68 -52.55 4.92 28.99
CA GLY A 68 -53.06 3.83 29.83
C GLY A 68 -52.02 3.07 30.64
N LEU A 69 -50.79 3.60 30.76
CA LEU A 69 -49.71 2.99 31.55
C LEU A 69 -49.75 3.51 32.99
N HIS A 70 -49.40 2.66 33.97
CA HIS A 70 -49.13 3.10 35.32
C HIS A 70 -47.64 3.50 35.42
N CYS A 71 -47.39 4.80 35.48
CA CYS A 71 -46.04 5.36 35.53
C CYS A 71 -45.82 6.11 36.83
N ILE A 72 -44.57 6.19 37.27
CA ILE A 72 -44.18 6.98 38.43
C ILE A 72 -43.01 7.90 38.09
N LEU A 73 -43.01 9.07 38.72
CA LEU A 73 -41.93 10.04 38.65
C LEU A 73 -40.98 9.81 39.83
N ILE A 74 -39.70 9.61 39.56
CA ILE A 74 -38.69 9.41 40.60
C ILE A 74 -37.70 10.56 40.51
N LYS A 75 -37.57 11.35 41.59
CA LYS A 75 -36.52 12.35 41.75
C LYS A 75 -35.18 11.63 41.92
N GLU A 76 -34.22 11.93 41.07
CA GLU A 76 -32.85 11.43 41.21
C GLU A 76 -32.14 12.28 42.27
N VAL A 77 -32.16 11.79 43.50
CA VAL A 77 -31.20 12.21 44.53
C VAL A 77 -29.85 11.62 44.11
N PRO A 78 -28.74 12.39 44.06
CA PRO A 78 -27.42 11.80 43.92
C PRO A 78 -27.12 11.06 45.23
N GLU A 79 -27.54 9.80 45.30
CA GLU A 79 -27.34 8.97 46.49
C GLU A 79 -25.96 8.31 46.45
N PRO A 80 -25.28 8.20 47.61
CA PRO A 80 -24.03 7.47 47.74
C PRO A 80 -24.28 5.97 47.53
N LEU A 81 -23.25 5.31 47.00
CA LEU A 81 -23.20 3.88 46.71
C LEU A 81 -23.65 3.01 47.90
N LYS A 82 -24.62 2.11 47.69
CA LYS A 82 -24.86 0.93 48.53
C LYS A 82 -25.06 -0.36 47.72
N GLU A 83 -24.02 -1.18 47.84
CA GLU A 83 -23.87 -2.64 47.98
C GLU A 83 -25.00 -3.62 47.64
N GLY A 84 -24.66 -4.52 46.71
CA GLY A 84 -25.24 -5.85 46.45
C GLY A 84 -24.33 -6.58 45.42
N PRO A 85 -24.55 -7.85 45.09
CA PRO A 85 -23.88 -9.07 45.63
C PRO A 85 -22.34 -9.09 45.47
N ALA A 86 -21.70 -7.94 45.63
CA ALA A 86 -20.27 -7.80 45.76
C ALA A 86 -19.77 -8.22 47.14
N ALA A 87 -20.61 -8.30 48.19
CA ALA A 87 -20.16 -8.53 49.58
C ALA A 87 -19.47 -9.90 49.81
N ALA A 88 -19.94 -11.00 49.20
CA ALA A 88 -19.26 -12.31 49.30
C ALA A 88 -17.98 -12.37 48.44
N LEU A 89 -17.95 -11.61 47.34
CA LEU A 89 -16.75 -11.39 46.52
C LEU A 89 -15.81 -10.34 47.12
N GLN A 90 -16.30 -9.47 48.02
CA GLN A 90 -15.58 -8.43 48.75
C GLN A 90 -15.05 -8.96 50.06
N GLU A 91 -15.59 -10.02 50.66
CA GLU A 91 -14.91 -10.72 51.76
C GLU A 91 -13.73 -11.56 51.23
N ALA A 92 -13.87 -12.12 50.02
CA ALA A 92 -12.76 -12.71 49.26
C ALA A 92 -11.77 -11.65 48.73
N ALA A 93 -12.25 -10.50 48.26
CA ALA A 93 -11.39 -9.40 47.83
C ALA A 93 -10.83 -8.57 49.00
N ALA A 94 -11.44 -8.49 50.19
CA ALA A 94 -10.90 -7.79 51.36
C ALA A 94 -9.74 -8.57 52.00
N LYS A 95 -9.75 -9.91 51.90
CA LYS A 95 -8.55 -10.72 52.15
C LYS A 95 -7.44 -10.47 51.12
N THR A 96 -7.77 -9.92 49.94
CA THR A 96 -6.82 -9.60 48.87
C THR A 96 -6.46 -8.09 48.80
N VAL A 97 -7.26 -7.21 49.40
CA VAL A 97 -7.12 -5.74 49.36
C VAL A 97 -6.42 -5.20 50.61
N SER A 98 -6.19 -6.03 51.65
CA SER A 98 -5.21 -5.72 52.70
C SER A 98 -3.75 -5.59 52.18
N SER A 99 -3.49 -5.76 50.88
CA SER A 99 -2.17 -5.56 50.27
C SER A 99 -2.08 -4.48 49.19
N GLN A 100 -3.14 -3.69 48.91
CA GLN A 100 -3.09 -2.67 47.85
C GLN A 100 -3.17 -1.23 48.40
N GLN A 101 -1.98 -0.63 48.56
CA GLN A 101 -1.76 0.82 48.67
C GLN A 101 -2.10 1.56 47.35
N PRO A 102 -2.37 2.87 47.38
CA PRO A 102 -2.72 3.65 46.18
C PRO A 102 -1.60 3.66 45.14
N ALA A 103 -1.97 3.42 43.88
CA ALA A 103 -1.07 3.27 42.72
C ALA A 103 -0.29 4.54 42.29
N SER A 104 -0.39 5.64 43.04
CA SER A 104 0.48 6.81 42.86
C SER A 104 1.90 6.62 43.44
N ALA A 105 2.22 5.41 43.92
CA ALA A 105 3.48 5.09 44.60
C ALA A 105 4.33 4.00 43.91
N LEU A 106 3.98 3.49 42.72
CA LEU A 106 4.63 2.28 42.18
C LEU A 106 6.08 2.48 41.69
N PHE A 107 6.49 3.70 41.29
CA PHE A 107 7.84 3.94 40.77
C PHE A 107 8.38 5.31 41.22
N GLY A 108 8.50 5.52 42.52
CA GLY A 108 9.12 6.72 43.11
C GLY A 108 9.99 6.45 44.34
N VAL A 109 9.98 5.21 44.85
CA VAL A 109 10.79 4.80 45.99
C VAL A 109 11.45 3.47 45.61
N SER A 110 12.78 3.41 45.67
CA SER A 110 13.53 2.16 45.52
C SER A 110 13.09 1.19 46.61
N ASP A 111 12.48 0.07 46.23
CA ASP A 111 12.02 -0.98 47.16
C ASP A 111 13.26 -1.66 47.78
N PRO A 112 13.44 -1.66 49.12
CA PRO A 112 14.60 -2.26 49.75
C PRO A 112 14.58 -3.79 49.54
N GLY A 113 15.33 -4.27 48.55
CA GLY A 113 15.43 -5.70 48.21
C GLY A 113 15.29 -6.02 46.72
N VAL A 114 14.96 -5.05 45.87
CA VAL A 114 14.87 -5.24 44.40
C VAL A 114 16.16 -4.79 43.72
N ASN A 115 16.73 -5.65 42.87
CA ASN A 115 17.92 -5.31 42.09
C ASN A 115 17.49 -4.55 40.81
N TYR A 116 17.80 -3.26 40.77
CA TYR A 116 17.49 -2.39 39.62
C TYR A 116 18.60 -2.35 38.56
N ASP A 117 19.54 -3.31 38.57
CA ASP A 117 20.54 -3.44 37.52
C ASP A 117 19.88 -3.67 36.16
N VAL A 118 20.35 -2.93 35.16
CA VAL A 118 19.89 -3.00 33.77
C VAL A 118 20.68 -4.01 32.95
N SER A 119 21.58 -4.80 33.56
CA SER A 119 22.32 -5.83 32.82
C SER A 119 21.38 -6.93 32.27
N LEU A 120 21.65 -7.37 31.04
CA LEU A 120 20.85 -8.39 30.33
C LEU A 120 20.61 -9.65 31.18
N ARG A 121 21.67 -10.11 31.87
CA ARG A 121 21.63 -11.31 32.72
C ARG A 121 20.64 -11.17 33.87
N VAL A 122 20.64 -10.02 34.55
CA VAL A 122 19.74 -9.77 35.70
C VAL A 122 18.30 -9.73 35.22
N ILE A 123 18.02 -9.00 34.12
CA ILE A 123 16.68 -8.85 33.57
C ILE A 123 16.09 -10.21 33.18
N VAL A 124 16.83 -11.02 32.42
CA VAL A 124 16.34 -12.33 31.95
C VAL A 124 16.15 -13.31 33.10
N ALA A 125 17.08 -13.34 34.06
CA ALA A 125 17.00 -14.22 35.22
C ALA A 125 15.79 -13.89 36.12
N GLU A 126 15.57 -12.61 36.39
CA GLU A 126 14.41 -12.19 37.17
C GLU A 126 13.10 -12.45 36.43
N ALA A 127 13.04 -12.13 35.13
CA ALA A 127 11.87 -12.39 34.31
C ALA A 127 11.49 -13.87 34.30
N TRP A 128 12.48 -14.78 34.22
CA TRP A 128 12.26 -16.22 34.29
C TRP A 128 11.65 -16.67 35.62
N GLY A 129 11.98 -16.02 36.73
CA GLY A 129 11.33 -16.29 38.02
C GLY A 129 9.88 -15.79 38.07
N LEU A 130 9.59 -14.70 37.35
CA LEU A 130 8.29 -14.02 37.40
C LEU A 130 7.23 -14.60 36.44
N ILE A 131 7.60 -15.42 35.44
CA ILE A 131 6.60 -16.04 34.53
C ILE A 131 5.72 -17.09 35.21
N ALA A 132 6.13 -17.63 36.36
CA ALA A 132 5.33 -18.61 37.09
C ALA A 132 3.97 -18.00 37.50
N GLY A 133 2.88 -18.70 37.21
CA GLY A 133 1.51 -18.26 37.53
C GLY A 133 0.84 -17.31 36.54
N VAL A 134 1.55 -16.79 35.53
CA VAL A 134 0.97 -15.83 34.54
C VAL A 134 1.02 -16.31 33.09
N LYS A 135 1.51 -17.52 32.83
CA LYS A 135 1.69 -18.06 31.47
C LYS A 135 0.37 -18.12 30.69
N ALA A 136 -0.70 -18.61 31.31
CA ALA A 136 -2.00 -18.74 30.66
C ALA A 136 -2.57 -17.38 30.24
N GLU A 137 -2.50 -16.39 31.14
CA GLU A 137 -2.99 -15.02 30.87
C GLU A 137 -2.20 -14.34 29.75
N ILE A 138 -0.86 -14.38 29.80
CA ILE A 138 -0.02 -13.73 28.78
C ILE A 138 -0.10 -14.47 27.44
N CYS A 139 -0.08 -15.80 27.43
CA CYS A 139 -0.25 -16.57 26.19
C CYS A 139 -1.65 -16.37 25.58
N GLY A 140 -2.71 -16.36 26.40
CA GLY A 140 -4.07 -16.08 25.93
C GLY A 140 -4.18 -14.69 25.29
N ALA A 141 -3.59 -13.68 25.92
CA ALA A 141 -3.53 -12.33 25.36
C ALA A 141 -2.71 -12.25 24.06
N ALA A 142 -1.58 -12.97 23.99
CA ALA A 142 -0.74 -13.02 22.79
C ALA A 142 -1.42 -13.74 21.62
N ILE A 143 -2.13 -14.84 21.89
CA ILE A 143 -2.94 -15.55 20.89
C ILE A 143 -4.05 -14.65 20.35
N LEU A 144 -4.79 -13.98 21.25
CA LEU A 144 -5.86 -13.07 20.86
C LEU A 144 -5.32 -11.91 20.00
N THR A 145 -4.19 -11.34 20.39
CA THR A 145 -3.50 -10.29 19.61
C THR A 145 -3.04 -10.82 18.25
N GLY A 146 -2.47 -12.03 18.21
CA GLY A 146 -2.05 -12.70 16.98
C GLY A 146 -3.21 -13.00 16.03
N LEU A 147 -4.38 -13.39 16.54
CA LEU A 147 -5.59 -13.58 15.74
C LEU A 147 -6.07 -12.27 15.10
N ILE A 148 -6.04 -11.17 15.88
CA ILE A 148 -6.37 -9.84 15.36
C ILE A 148 -5.38 -9.47 14.24
N TYR A 149 -4.08 -9.67 14.45
CA TYR A 149 -3.07 -9.42 13.41
C TYR A 149 -3.26 -10.31 12.19
N GLY A 150 -3.63 -11.56 12.38
CA GLY A 150 -3.96 -12.50 11.31
C GLY A 150 -5.11 -11.98 10.44
N ILE A 151 -6.18 -11.43 11.04
CA ILE A 151 -7.29 -10.83 10.29
C ILE A 151 -6.81 -9.63 9.45
N PHE A 152 -5.98 -8.75 10.03
CA PHE A 152 -5.42 -7.61 9.30
C PHE A 152 -4.44 -8.04 8.20
N PHE A 153 -3.64 -9.08 8.44
CA PHE A 153 -2.74 -9.65 7.44
C PHE A 153 -3.53 -10.28 6.28
N MET A 154 -4.58 -11.06 6.59
CA MET A 154 -5.44 -11.66 5.57
C MET A 154 -6.12 -10.58 4.72
N THR A 155 -6.68 -9.55 5.36
CA THR A 155 -7.39 -8.47 4.66
C THR A 155 -6.48 -7.49 3.91
N GLY A 156 -5.30 -7.19 4.45
CA GLY A 156 -4.36 -6.22 3.90
C GLY A 156 -3.30 -6.80 2.96
N TYR A 157 -3.01 -8.09 3.03
CA TYR A 157 -1.97 -8.74 2.23
C TYR A 157 -2.52 -9.89 1.37
N VAL A 158 -3.29 -10.82 1.95
CA VAL A 158 -3.74 -12.01 1.21
C VAL A 158 -4.86 -11.71 0.21
N ILE A 159 -5.90 -10.98 0.61
CA ILE A 159 -7.01 -10.61 -0.30
C ILE A 159 -6.52 -9.82 -1.52
N PRO A 160 -5.62 -8.82 -1.39
CA PRO A 160 -5.09 -8.08 -2.54
C PRO A 160 -4.26 -8.90 -3.52
N LEU A 161 -3.68 -10.04 -3.12
CA LEU A 161 -2.99 -10.96 -4.05
C LEU A 161 -3.95 -11.55 -5.09
N PHE A 162 -5.25 -11.59 -4.78
CA PHE A 162 -6.31 -12.07 -5.68
C PHE A 162 -7.04 -10.91 -6.40
N MET A 163 -6.56 -9.66 -6.26
CA MET A 163 -7.11 -8.49 -6.93
C MET A 163 -6.22 -8.05 -8.11
N GLY A 164 -6.82 -7.49 -9.16
CA GLY A 164 -6.10 -6.88 -10.29
C GLY A 164 -5.23 -5.68 -9.87
N GLU A 165 -4.26 -5.29 -10.70
CA GLU A 165 -3.19 -4.32 -10.35
C GLU A 165 -3.68 -2.98 -9.78
N ALA A 166 -4.71 -2.39 -10.38
CA ALA A 166 -5.30 -1.14 -9.90
C ALA A 166 -5.95 -1.30 -8.51
N GLY A 167 -6.62 -2.44 -8.29
CA GLY A 167 -7.19 -2.80 -6.99
C GLY A 167 -6.11 -3.06 -5.95
N ARG A 168 -5.10 -3.85 -6.31
CA ARG A 168 -3.98 -4.22 -5.43
C ARG A 168 -3.20 -3.00 -4.94
N ASN A 169 -2.86 -2.04 -5.80
CA ASN A 169 -2.10 -0.86 -5.38
C ASN A 169 -2.89 0.06 -4.45
N LEU A 170 -4.20 0.21 -4.67
CA LEU A 170 -5.07 0.99 -3.80
C LEU A 170 -5.29 0.26 -2.45
N TYR A 171 -5.54 -1.05 -2.48
CA TYR A 171 -5.84 -1.85 -1.28
C TYR A 171 -4.61 -2.11 -0.39
N VAL A 172 -3.44 -2.32 -0.99
CA VAL A 172 -2.15 -2.43 -0.27
C VAL A 172 -1.82 -1.10 0.40
N ALA A 173 -2.07 0.03 -0.29
CA ALA A 173 -1.84 1.37 0.27
C ALA A 173 -2.82 1.74 1.40
N TYR A 174 -4.07 1.25 1.41
CA TYR A 174 -5.03 1.55 2.48
C TYR A 174 -5.06 0.50 3.61
N GLY A 175 -4.89 -0.79 3.30
CA GLY A 175 -5.00 -1.91 4.25
C GLY A 175 -3.78 -2.09 5.15
N LEU A 176 -2.56 -1.95 4.60
CA LEU A 176 -1.32 -2.06 5.37
C LEU A 176 -0.94 -0.77 6.10
N LEU A 177 -1.26 0.39 5.51
CA LEU A 177 -0.74 1.69 5.98
C LEU A 177 -1.50 2.30 7.17
N TYR A 178 -2.81 2.08 7.27
CA TYR A 178 -3.64 2.75 8.29
C TYR A 178 -4.31 1.82 9.31
N GLY A 179 -4.63 0.58 8.93
CA GLY A 179 -5.31 -0.37 9.82
C GLY A 179 -4.36 -1.15 10.74
N PHE A 180 -3.31 -1.74 10.16
CA PHE A 180 -2.40 -2.63 10.90
C PHE A 180 -1.58 -1.89 11.96
N GLY A 181 -0.92 -0.79 11.61
CA GLY A 181 -0.12 -0.01 12.56
C GLY A 181 -0.94 0.62 13.69
N ALA A 182 -2.08 1.24 13.37
CA ALA A 182 -2.92 1.92 14.36
C ALA A 182 -3.43 1.00 15.48
N ILE A 183 -3.63 -0.30 15.19
CA ILE A 183 -4.17 -1.29 16.14
C ILE A 183 -3.06 -2.16 16.74
N SER A 184 -1.97 -2.41 16.01
CA SER A 184 -0.87 -3.27 16.51
C SER A 184 -0.03 -2.62 17.60
N TYR A 185 0.20 -1.31 17.53
CA TYR A 185 0.95 -0.62 18.60
C TYR A 185 0.22 -0.66 19.95
N PRO A 186 -1.08 -0.31 20.08
CA PRO A 186 -1.81 -0.40 21.34
C PRO A 186 -1.92 -1.82 21.91
N LEU A 187 -2.15 -2.82 21.05
CA LEU A 187 -2.28 -4.22 21.51
C LEU A 187 -0.95 -4.78 22.02
N THR A 188 0.14 -4.53 21.30
CA THR A 188 1.50 -4.89 21.76
C THR A 188 1.86 -4.14 23.04
N ALA A 189 1.49 -2.87 23.14
CA ALA A 189 1.68 -2.09 24.35
C ALA A 189 0.91 -2.67 25.55
N GLY A 190 -0.32 -3.13 25.34
CA GLY A 190 -1.10 -3.83 26.36
C GLY A 190 -0.43 -5.11 26.86
N LEU A 191 0.21 -5.87 25.97
CA LEU A 191 1.01 -7.05 26.35
C LEU A 191 2.27 -6.67 27.15
N ILE A 192 2.94 -5.57 26.78
CA ILE A 192 4.07 -5.04 27.56
C ILE A 192 3.61 -4.57 28.93
N MET A 193 2.43 -3.93 29.03
CA MET A 193 1.84 -3.49 30.29
C MET A 193 1.55 -4.66 31.24
N MET A 194 1.11 -5.80 30.72
CA MET A 194 0.98 -7.03 31.52
C MET A 194 2.33 -7.46 32.12
N GLY A 195 3.43 -7.31 31.37
CA GLY A 195 4.79 -7.52 31.85
C GLY A 195 5.22 -6.51 32.93
N VAL A 196 4.93 -5.22 32.74
CA VAL A 196 5.25 -4.15 33.71
C VAL A 196 4.51 -4.39 35.03
N LYS A 197 3.21 -4.70 34.96
CA LYS A 197 2.39 -5.06 36.13
C LYS A 197 2.94 -6.28 36.86
N ARG A 198 3.34 -7.30 36.11
CA ARG A 198 3.96 -8.49 36.70
C ARG A 198 5.30 -8.18 37.38
N ALA A 199 6.13 -7.34 36.79
CA ALA A 199 7.39 -6.89 37.38
C ALA A 199 7.19 -6.07 38.66
N ALA A 200 6.03 -5.43 38.81
CA ALA A 200 5.58 -4.77 40.03
C ALA A 200 4.82 -5.70 40.99
N LYS A 201 4.78 -7.01 40.73
CA LYS A 201 4.03 -8.03 41.49
C LYS A 201 2.52 -7.79 41.55
N ASP A 202 1.95 -7.05 40.59
CA ASP A 202 0.52 -6.85 40.44
C ASP A 202 -0.12 -8.00 39.61
N ASN A 203 -1.45 -8.11 39.70
CA ASN A 203 -2.23 -9.11 38.97
C ASN A 203 -2.35 -8.78 37.48
N VAL A 204 -2.34 -9.82 36.66
CA VAL A 204 -2.36 -9.75 35.19
C VAL A 204 -3.63 -10.43 34.67
N SER A 205 -4.26 -9.85 33.66
CA SER A 205 -5.47 -10.41 33.04
C SER A 205 -5.49 -10.16 31.52
N VAL A 206 -6.04 -11.10 30.74
CA VAL A 206 -6.14 -10.97 29.26
C VAL A 206 -6.80 -9.66 28.82
N SER A 207 -7.84 -9.18 29.52
CA SER A 207 -8.59 -7.97 29.14
C SER A 207 -7.75 -6.68 29.18
N MET A 208 -6.56 -6.74 29.79
CA MET A 208 -5.64 -5.61 29.87
C MET A 208 -5.17 -5.12 28.51
N ILE A 209 -5.10 -5.97 27.48
CA ILE A 209 -4.67 -5.56 26.14
C ILE A 209 -5.58 -4.49 25.49
N PHE A 210 -6.84 -4.43 25.91
CA PHE A 210 -7.81 -3.46 25.40
C PHE A 210 -7.82 -2.14 26.19
N ARG A 211 -7.26 -2.11 27.40
CA ARG A 211 -7.18 -0.89 28.22
C ARG A 211 -6.27 0.17 27.59
N SER A 212 -5.25 -0.28 26.86
CA SER A 212 -4.32 0.60 26.14
C SER A 212 -4.85 1.19 24.84
N ILE A 213 -6.12 0.91 24.50
CA ILE A 213 -6.82 1.51 23.36
C ILE A 213 -7.56 2.77 23.84
N ASN A 214 -6.80 3.81 24.21
CA ASN A 214 -7.35 5.15 24.49
C ASN A 214 -7.01 6.13 23.35
N LYS A 215 -7.76 7.24 23.24
CA LYS A 215 -7.58 8.21 22.12
C LYS A 215 -6.16 8.79 22.04
N GLY A 216 -5.48 8.99 23.17
CA GLY A 216 -4.13 9.56 23.20
C GLY A 216 -3.06 8.57 22.71
N ILE A 217 -3.18 7.31 23.11
CA ILE A 217 -2.31 6.21 22.68
C ILE A 217 -2.56 5.91 21.20
N LEU A 218 -3.81 5.88 20.74
CA LEU A 218 -4.14 5.68 19.32
C LEU A 218 -3.52 6.75 18.41
N LEU A 219 -3.55 8.03 18.81
CA LEU A 219 -2.91 9.11 18.06
C LEU A 219 -1.38 8.97 18.06
N LEU A 220 -0.78 8.56 19.17
CA LEU A 220 0.65 8.28 19.25
C LEU A 220 1.03 7.07 18.39
N SER A 221 0.25 5.99 18.42
CA SER A 221 0.41 4.79 17.61
C SER A 221 0.33 5.09 16.12
N LEU A 222 -0.62 5.94 15.71
CA LEU A 222 -0.72 6.41 14.33
C LEU A 222 0.52 7.21 13.91
N PHE A 223 0.97 8.14 14.76
CA PHE A 223 2.19 8.91 14.50
C PHE A 223 3.43 8.00 14.35
N LEU A 224 3.61 7.04 15.26
CA LEU A 224 4.73 6.10 15.22
C LEU A 224 4.69 5.17 13.99
N THR A 225 3.49 4.77 13.58
CA THR A 225 3.28 4.02 12.33
C THR A 225 3.77 4.81 11.12
N VAL A 226 3.37 6.08 11.01
CA VAL A 226 3.79 6.96 9.91
C VAL A 226 5.32 7.15 9.89
N VAL A 227 5.93 7.32 11.07
CA VAL A 227 7.39 7.45 11.18
C VAL A 227 8.12 6.17 10.80
N GLY A 228 7.66 5.00 11.27
CA GLY A 228 8.24 3.69 10.93
C GLY A 228 8.24 3.45 9.43
N TYR A 229 7.10 3.72 8.78
CA TYR A 229 6.97 3.54 7.34
C TYR A 229 7.84 4.54 6.55
N ALA A 230 7.97 5.78 7.02
CA ALA A 230 8.89 6.75 6.40
C ALA A 230 10.34 6.26 6.45
N LEU A 231 10.74 5.58 7.54
CA LEU A 231 12.06 4.95 7.66
C LEU A 231 12.18 3.72 6.75
N PHE A 232 11.15 2.88 6.67
CA PHE A 232 11.13 1.74 5.74
C PHE A 232 11.30 2.21 4.28
N ALA A 233 10.53 3.21 3.86
CA ALA A 233 10.62 3.80 2.52
C ALA A 233 12.00 4.43 2.27
N LEU A 234 12.60 5.06 3.28
CA LEU A 234 13.96 5.58 3.22
C LEU A 234 14.98 4.47 2.94
N PHE A 235 14.98 3.40 3.74
CA PHE A 235 15.93 2.29 3.55
C PHE A 235 15.75 1.63 2.18
N TYR A 236 14.51 1.40 1.76
CA TYR A 236 14.21 0.85 0.44
C TYR A 236 14.74 1.74 -0.69
N SER A 237 14.54 3.07 -0.58
CA SER A 237 15.03 4.03 -1.57
C SER A 237 16.56 4.14 -1.64
N LEU A 238 17.27 3.73 -0.58
CA LEU A 238 18.73 3.66 -0.52
C LEU A 238 19.28 2.33 -1.08
N GLY A 239 18.43 1.50 -1.68
CA GLY A 239 18.81 0.21 -2.26
C GLY A 239 18.95 -0.91 -1.23
N ALA A 240 18.48 -0.71 0.01
CA ALA A 240 18.35 -1.81 0.95
C ALA A 240 17.29 -2.78 0.42
N ASP A 241 17.57 -4.08 0.50
CA ASP A 241 16.56 -5.08 0.18
C ASP A 241 15.37 -5.00 1.15
N HIS A 242 14.24 -5.59 0.76
CA HIS A 242 13.02 -5.58 1.58
C HIS A 242 13.24 -6.16 2.98
N PHE A 243 14.19 -7.09 3.11
CA PHE A 243 14.53 -7.73 4.38
C PHE A 243 15.21 -6.76 5.35
N LEU A 244 16.24 -6.04 4.89
CA LEU A 244 16.97 -5.07 5.69
C LEU A 244 16.08 -3.87 6.04
N ALA A 245 15.29 -3.38 5.08
CA ALA A 245 14.33 -2.30 5.30
C ALA A 245 13.26 -2.69 6.35
N GLY A 246 12.72 -3.92 6.27
CA GLY A 246 11.73 -4.44 7.21
C GLY A 246 12.29 -4.76 8.61
N SER A 247 13.57 -5.16 8.69
CA SER A 247 14.22 -5.47 9.97
C SER A 247 14.30 -4.26 10.91
N GLY A 248 14.43 -3.05 10.35
CA GLY A 248 14.40 -1.80 11.12
C GLY A 248 13.07 -1.60 11.84
N GLU A 249 11.94 -1.77 11.14
CA GLU A 249 10.61 -1.66 11.76
C GLU A 249 10.41 -2.68 12.89
N ILE A 250 10.85 -3.94 12.70
CA ILE A 250 10.71 -5.00 13.71
C ILE A 250 11.52 -4.69 14.99
N LEU A 251 12.69 -4.05 14.86
CA LEU A 251 13.51 -3.65 16.01
C LEU A 251 12.96 -2.42 16.73
N PHE A 252 12.42 -1.44 16.00
CA PHE A 252 11.90 -0.21 16.61
C PHE A 252 10.50 -0.38 17.21
N PHE A 253 9.69 -1.32 16.68
CA PHE A 253 8.29 -1.51 17.06
C PHE A 253 8.06 -1.86 18.56
N PRO A 254 8.74 -2.87 19.15
CA PRO A 254 8.60 -3.19 20.59
C PRO A 254 9.14 -2.08 21.49
N VAL A 255 10.17 -1.39 21.00
CA VAL A 255 10.86 -0.33 21.73
C VAL A 255 9.94 0.88 21.84
N PHE A 256 9.27 1.29 20.76
CA PHE A 256 8.28 2.36 20.81
C PHE A 256 7.05 2.04 21.67
N ALA A 257 6.67 0.77 21.79
CA ALA A 257 5.58 0.35 22.67
C ALA A 257 5.88 0.57 24.17
N LEU A 258 7.15 0.74 24.57
CA LEU A 258 7.53 1.19 25.92
C LEU A 258 7.15 2.65 26.24
N CYS A 259 6.72 3.44 25.24
CA CYS A 259 6.16 4.77 25.49
C CYS A 259 4.81 4.71 26.20
N VAL A 260 4.04 3.64 26.01
CA VAL A 260 2.68 3.52 26.53
C VAL A 260 2.64 3.37 28.06
N PRO A 261 3.49 2.53 28.70
CA PRO A 261 3.60 2.50 30.15
C PRO A 261 3.88 3.87 30.79
N LEU A 262 4.63 4.77 30.14
CA LEU A 262 4.86 6.14 30.64
C LEU A 262 3.59 7.00 30.60
N ILE A 263 2.69 6.74 29.66
CA ILE A 263 1.43 7.48 29.54
C ILE A 263 0.42 6.94 30.57
N GLU A 264 0.31 5.62 30.70
CA GLU A 264 -0.68 4.99 31.58
C GLU A 264 -0.31 5.07 33.06
N GLU A 265 0.92 4.69 33.44
CA GLU A 265 1.30 4.57 34.86
C GLU A 265 1.80 5.90 35.44
N LYS A 266 2.41 6.75 34.61
CA LYS A 266 2.96 8.05 35.02
C LYS A 266 2.09 9.24 34.62
N GLY A 267 0.97 9.01 33.92
CA GLY A 267 0.08 10.08 33.48
C GLY A 267 0.73 11.10 32.54
N MET A 268 1.83 10.74 31.89
CA MET A 268 2.55 11.67 31.02
C MET A 268 1.75 11.92 29.72
N GLY A 269 1.71 13.18 29.27
CA GLY A 269 1.21 13.49 27.93
C GLY A 269 2.05 12.79 26.84
N PRO A 270 1.48 12.44 25.67
CA PRO A 270 2.16 11.65 24.63
C PRO A 270 3.53 12.21 24.20
N PHE A 271 3.64 13.53 24.07
CA PHE A 271 4.91 14.18 23.72
C PHE A 271 5.96 14.09 24.83
N THR A 272 5.54 14.23 26.09
CA THR A 272 6.43 14.09 27.25
C THR A 272 6.91 12.65 27.39
N ALA A 273 6.02 11.68 27.21
CA ALA A 273 6.35 10.26 27.21
C ALA A 273 7.39 9.92 26.11
N LEU A 274 7.16 10.39 24.88
CA LEU A 274 8.07 10.18 23.75
C LEU A 274 9.47 10.79 24.01
N ARG A 275 9.52 11.98 24.63
CA ARG A 275 10.78 12.64 25.01
C ARG A 275 11.54 11.86 26.08
N THR A 276 10.84 11.42 27.11
CA THR A 276 11.41 10.59 28.19
C THR A 276 11.93 9.28 27.60
N PHE A 277 11.16 8.66 26.72
CA PHE A 277 11.54 7.46 25.99
C PHE A 277 12.82 7.62 25.16
N PHE A 278 12.94 8.63 24.29
CA PHE A 278 14.15 8.79 23.46
C PHE A 278 15.41 8.97 24.30
N ARG A 279 15.32 9.67 25.44
CA ARG A 279 16.45 9.79 26.38
C ARG A 279 16.86 8.43 26.95
N MET A 280 15.89 7.61 27.34
CA MET A 280 16.14 6.25 27.82
C MET A 280 16.72 5.38 26.71
N LEU A 281 16.17 5.46 25.49
CA LEU A 281 16.60 4.69 24.33
C LEU A 281 18.07 4.93 24.04
N PHE A 282 18.51 6.19 23.87
CA PHE A 282 19.92 6.48 23.58
C PHE A 282 20.87 6.11 24.72
N ARG A 283 20.42 6.19 25.97
CA ARG A 283 21.25 5.88 27.14
C ARG A 283 21.46 4.38 27.31
N TYR A 284 20.42 3.59 27.09
CA TYR A 284 20.41 2.14 27.33
C TYR A 284 20.35 1.31 26.03
N PHE A 285 20.59 1.94 24.88
CA PHE A 285 20.47 1.31 23.55
C PHE A 285 21.17 -0.05 23.45
N PRO A 286 22.44 -0.23 23.88
CA PRO A 286 23.12 -1.51 23.74
C PRO A 286 22.42 -2.63 24.52
N THR A 287 21.96 -2.33 25.74
CA THR A 287 21.22 -3.27 26.59
C THR A 287 19.86 -3.61 25.98
N ILE A 288 19.12 -2.60 25.54
CA ILE A 288 17.79 -2.77 24.93
C ILE A 288 17.91 -3.63 23.67
N ALA A 289 18.85 -3.29 22.79
CA ALA A 289 19.12 -4.05 21.58
C ALA A 289 19.53 -5.50 21.88
N ALA A 290 20.46 -5.70 22.82
CA ALA A 290 20.90 -7.04 23.22
C ALA A 290 19.76 -7.88 23.81
N LEU A 291 18.88 -7.28 24.63
CA LEU A 291 17.71 -7.97 25.18
C LEU A 291 16.74 -8.40 24.09
N TYR A 292 16.30 -7.47 23.23
CA TYR A 292 15.32 -7.80 22.20
C TYR A 292 15.88 -8.77 21.14
N LEU A 293 17.15 -8.65 20.76
CA LEU A 293 17.81 -9.64 19.89
C LEU A 293 17.85 -11.03 20.55
N SER A 294 18.18 -11.10 21.83
CA SER A 294 18.19 -12.37 22.57
C SER A 294 16.80 -12.99 22.67
N LEU A 295 15.77 -12.17 22.96
CA LEU A 295 14.38 -12.62 23.02
C LEU A 295 13.87 -13.07 21.64
N ILE A 296 14.25 -12.41 20.56
CA ILE A 296 13.93 -12.84 19.19
C ILE A 296 14.53 -14.23 18.93
N CYS A 297 15.83 -14.42 19.20
CA CYS A 297 16.47 -15.72 19.06
C CYS A 297 15.76 -16.80 19.90
N ILE A 298 15.46 -16.52 21.16
CA ILE A 298 14.75 -17.45 22.06
C ILE A 298 13.38 -17.82 21.50
N ASN A 299 12.62 -16.87 20.94
CA ASN A 299 11.31 -17.16 20.33
C ASN A 299 11.43 -17.94 19.02
N ILE A 300 12.45 -17.69 18.20
CA ILE A 300 12.74 -18.51 17.00
C ILE A 300 13.01 -19.96 17.44
N PHE A 301 13.86 -20.16 18.44
CA PHE A 301 14.11 -21.51 18.98
C PHE A 301 12.85 -22.15 19.58
N GLY A 302 12.03 -21.38 20.30
CA GLY A 302 10.74 -21.83 20.84
C GLY A 302 9.73 -22.22 19.77
N SER A 303 9.80 -21.61 18.59
CA SER A 303 8.87 -21.85 17.46
C SER A 303 9.01 -23.25 16.86
N PHE A 304 10.22 -23.82 16.84
CA PHE A 304 10.46 -25.17 16.29
C PHE A 304 9.68 -26.27 17.01
N LEU A 305 9.34 -26.05 18.27
CA LEU A 305 8.61 -27.02 19.10
C LEU A 305 7.14 -26.67 19.31
N LEU A 306 6.68 -25.47 18.89
CA LEU A 306 5.38 -24.83 19.12
C LEU A 306 4.97 -24.69 20.61
N ILE A 307 5.11 -25.76 21.40
CA ILE A 307 4.92 -25.79 22.85
C ILE A 307 5.88 -24.84 23.58
N GLY A 308 7.06 -24.59 22.99
CA GLY A 308 8.07 -23.66 23.53
C GLY A 308 7.52 -22.25 23.80
N PHE A 309 6.53 -21.82 23.01
CA PHE A 309 5.89 -20.51 23.18
C PHE A 309 5.19 -20.32 24.53
N ILE A 310 4.80 -21.40 25.22
CA ILE A 310 4.22 -21.34 26.57
C ILE A 310 5.18 -20.69 27.57
N TRP A 311 6.49 -20.76 27.32
CA TRP A 311 7.52 -20.16 28.18
C TRP A 311 8.14 -18.92 27.57
N THR A 312 8.46 -18.94 26.26
CA THR A 312 9.23 -17.85 25.64
C THR A 312 8.41 -16.57 25.45
N ILE A 313 7.10 -16.68 25.17
CA ILE A 313 6.22 -15.51 25.02
C ILE A 313 6.04 -14.79 26.37
N PRO A 314 5.64 -15.45 27.47
CA PRO A 314 5.60 -14.81 28.78
C PRO A 314 6.94 -14.22 29.22
N LEU A 315 8.04 -14.93 28.96
CA LEU A 315 9.38 -14.44 29.27
C LEU A 315 9.67 -13.11 28.58
N SER A 316 9.30 -12.99 27.31
CA SER A 316 9.58 -11.79 26.50
C SER A 316 8.87 -10.55 27.04
N PHE A 317 7.58 -10.67 27.37
CA PHE A 317 6.81 -9.55 27.91
C PHE A 317 7.19 -9.21 29.35
N VAL A 318 7.41 -10.21 30.21
CA VAL A 318 7.86 -9.96 31.59
C VAL A 318 9.27 -9.36 31.63
N ALA A 319 10.20 -9.80 30.77
CA ALA A 319 11.52 -9.21 30.65
C ALA A 319 11.46 -7.75 30.19
N SER A 320 10.55 -7.43 29.26
CA SER A 320 10.30 -6.04 28.84
C SER A 320 9.79 -5.18 30.01
N GLY A 321 8.94 -5.75 30.87
CA GLY A 321 8.45 -5.09 32.09
C GLY A 321 9.52 -4.87 33.16
N VAL A 322 10.37 -5.86 33.40
CA VAL A 322 11.52 -5.76 34.34
C VAL A 322 12.51 -4.71 33.86
N LEU A 323 12.85 -4.73 32.56
CA LEU A 323 13.69 -3.70 31.94
C LEU A 323 13.10 -2.30 32.16
N PHE A 324 11.80 -2.12 31.90
CA PHE A 324 11.12 -0.84 32.08
C PHE A 324 11.20 -0.35 33.53
N ARG A 325 10.87 -1.22 34.50
CA ARG A 325 10.97 -0.91 35.93
C ARG A 325 12.40 -0.48 36.32
N ASN A 326 13.40 -1.25 35.90
CA ASN A 326 14.80 -1.03 36.28
C ASN A 326 15.35 0.28 35.69
N ILE A 327 15.00 0.60 34.45
CA ILE A 327 15.35 1.90 33.84
C ILE A 327 14.69 3.05 34.62
N MET A 328 13.42 2.91 35.01
CA MET A 328 12.67 3.98 35.68
C MET A 328 13.12 4.22 37.13
N ALA A 329 13.65 3.20 37.80
CA ALA A 329 14.21 3.32 39.15
C ALA A 329 15.64 3.90 39.18
N ALA A 330 16.26 4.15 38.02
CA ALA A 330 17.62 4.67 37.95
C ALA A 330 17.69 6.13 38.47
N PRO A 331 18.63 6.46 39.38
CA PRO A 331 18.67 7.74 40.09
C PRO A 331 18.79 8.99 39.19
N ALA A 332 19.31 8.84 37.97
CA ALA A 332 19.44 9.94 37.00
C ALA A 332 18.09 10.49 36.45
N LEU A 333 16.97 9.80 36.66
CA LEU A 333 15.64 10.26 36.26
C LEU A 333 14.85 10.92 37.41
N VAL A 334 15.20 10.62 38.66
CA VAL A 334 14.49 11.09 39.88
C VAL A 334 14.83 12.55 40.23
N GLU A 335 16.03 13.03 39.91
CA GLU A 335 16.49 14.40 40.21
C GLU A 335 15.69 15.52 39.52
N VAL A 336 14.96 15.21 38.44
CA VAL A 336 14.16 16.21 37.70
C VAL A 336 12.72 16.30 38.22
N GLU A 337 12.14 15.21 38.75
CA GLU A 337 10.77 15.22 39.30
C GLU A 337 10.71 15.94 40.67
N GLY A 338 11.79 15.85 41.47
CA GLY A 338 11.87 16.45 42.82
C GLY A 338 11.85 17.98 42.86
N LYS A 339 12.04 18.68 41.75
CA LYS A 339 11.95 20.16 41.69
C LYS A 339 10.53 20.69 41.39
N SER A 340 9.55 19.82 41.11
CA SER A 340 8.19 20.27 40.73
C SER A 340 7.13 20.19 41.83
N MET A 341 7.46 19.65 43.02
CA MET A 341 6.46 19.37 44.07
C MET A 341 6.82 19.86 45.48
N THR A 342 7.53 20.98 45.63
CA THR A 342 7.61 21.67 46.93
C THR A 342 7.53 23.17 46.74
N GLY A 343 6.35 23.74 47.07
CA GLY A 343 6.10 25.16 46.92
C GLY A 343 4.68 25.54 47.33
N ASP A 344 4.27 25.10 48.52
CA ASP A 344 3.14 25.72 49.23
C ASP A 344 3.54 27.13 49.65
N ARG A 345 2.89 28.17 49.08
CA ARG A 345 2.83 29.51 49.68
C ARG A 345 1.51 30.19 49.34
N GLN A 346 0.79 30.49 50.42
CA GLN A 346 -0.20 31.55 50.59
C GLN A 346 0.04 32.75 49.66
N ARG A 347 -1.01 33.18 48.94
CA ARG A 347 -1.03 34.46 48.22
C ARG A 347 -1.43 35.60 49.17
N PRO A 348 -0.69 36.72 49.21
CA PRO A 348 -1.28 38.03 49.41
C PRO A 348 -1.48 38.76 48.08
N VAL A 349 -2.46 39.65 48.09
CA VAL A 349 -2.91 40.54 47.00
C VAL A 349 -1.76 41.42 46.46
N PRO A 350 -1.69 41.70 45.14
CA PRO A 350 -0.64 42.55 44.59
C PRO A 350 -1.04 44.04 44.61
N THR A 351 -0.14 44.88 45.09
CA THR A 351 -0.09 46.32 44.78
C THR A 351 1.05 46.59 43.79
N ALA A 352 0.72 47.12 42.61
CA ALA A 352 1.66 47.73 41.66
C ALA A 352 2.21 49.06 42.23
N PRO A 353 3.38 49.61 41.81
CA PRO A 353 3.75 49.98 40.43
C PRO A 353 5.26 49.67 40.12
N ALA A 354 5.91 49.97 38.99
CA ALA A 354 5.76 50.98 37.95
C ALA A 354 6.42 50.51 36.63
N ARG A 355 5.93 51.05 35.50
CA ARG A 355 6.51 50.91 34.15
C ARG A 355 7.87 51.62 34.08
N GLN A 356 8.87 50.91 33.56
CA GLN A 356 9.94 51.53 32.76
C GLN A 356 9.91 50.96 31.34
N THR A 357 9.94 51.89 30.40
CA THR A 357 9.92 51.74 28.96
C THR A 357 11.25 51.20 28.44
N ALA A 358 11.22 50.05 27.77
CA ALA A 358 12.30 49.62 26.88
C ALA A 358 11.66 49.24 25.52
N GLY A 359 12.21 49.75 24.42
CA GLY A 359 11.78 49.46 23.06
C GLY A 359 11.88 47.95 22.72
N PRO A 360 11.36 47.52 21.56
CA PRO A 360 11.19 46.11 21.25
C PRO A 360 12.55 45.44 21.05
N THR A 361 13.10 44.88 22.12
CA THR A 361 14.20 43.92 22.05
C THR A 361 13.58 42.55 21.78
N LEU A 362 13.79 42.04 20.56
CA LEU A 362 13.44 40.68 20.17
C LEU A 362 13.99 39.71 21.24
N THR A 363 13.10 38.94 21.85
CA THR A 363 13.45 38.04 22.96
C THR A 363 14.12 36.78 22.40
N GLY A 364 15.08 36.21 23.15
CA GLY A 364 16.04 35.20 22.67
C GLY A 364 15.52 33.88 22.07
N ASN A 365 14.19 33.70 21.96
CA ASN A 365 13.54 32.52 21.38
C ASN A 365 12.81 32.79 20.05
N GLU A 366 12.59 34.05 19.66
CA GLU A 366 11.80 34.39 18.47
C GLU A 366 12.49 33.99 17.16
N TRP A 367 13.82 34.08 17.10
CA TRP A 367 14.59 33.63 15.93
C TRP A 367 14.51 32.12 15.71
N GLN A 368 14.39 31.31 16.76
CA GLN A 368 14.28 29.84 16.66
C GLN A 368 12.93 29.43 16.09
N ASN A 369 11.86 30.10 16.53
CA ASN A 369 10.52 29.91 15.97
C ASN A 369 10.48 30.35 14.50
N ALA A 370 11.13 31.47 14.16
CA ALA A 370 11.26 31.91 12.78
C ALA A 370 12.00 30.88 11.91
N VAL A 371 13.13 30.32 12.37
CA VAL A 371 13.86 29.28 11.64
C VAL A 371 13.03 27.98 11.51
N ALA A 372 12.30 27.59 12.56
CA ALA A 372 11.43 26.40 12.50
C ALA A 372 10.28 26.58 11.50
N VAL A 373 9.65 27.76 11.45
CA VAL A 373 8.63 28.09 10.44
C VAL A 373 9.23 28.08 9.05
N VAL A 374 10.42 28.64 8.85
CA VAL A 374 11.13 28.63 7.56
C VAL A 374 11.45 27.19 7.12
N LEU A 375 11.92 26.33 8.02
CA LEU A 375 12.15 24.90 7.73
C LEU A 375 10.84 24.18 7.35
N LEU A 376 9.75 24.42 8.07
CA LEU A 376 8.45 23.84 7.77
C LEU A 376 7.94 24.26 6.38
N VAL A 377 8.04 25.56 6.05
CA VAL A 377 7.67 26.09 4.73
C VAL A 377 8.52 25.45 3.64
N MET A 378 9.84 25.30 3.85
CA MET A 378 10.72 24.63 2.88
C MET A 378 10.39 23.14 2.71
N ILE A 379 10.01 22.43 3.77
CA ILE A 379 9.56 21.03 3.69
C ILE A 379 8.27 20.93 2.87
N ILE A 380 7.27 21.78 3.16
CA ILE A 380 6.01 21.82 2.40
C ILE A 380 6.28 22.14 0.93
N ALA A 381 7.15 23.11 0.64
CA ALA A 381 7.56 23.44 -0.72
C ALA A 381 8.27 22.27 -1.42
N GLY A 382 9.16 21.57 -0.72
CA GLY A 382 9.85 20.38 -1.23
C GLY A 382 8.89 19.23 -1.57
N VAL A 383 7.96 18.92 -0.68
CA VAL A 383 6.92 17.90 -0.91
C VAL A 383 6.00 18.32 -2.06
N SER A 384 5.58 19.58 -2.10
CA SER A 384 4.70 20.11 -3.16
C SER A 384 5.38 20.04 -4.53
N THR A 385 6.66 20.42 -4.61
CA THR A 385 7.48 20.34 -5.82
C THR A 385 7.62 18.90 -6.28
N ARG A 386 7.81 17.96 -5.35
CA ARG A 386 7.87 16.52 -5.65
C ARG A 386 6.55 16.01 -6.22
N LEU A 387 5.42 16.30 -5.58
CA LEU A 387 4.11 15.87 -6.05
C LEU A 387 3.78 16.45 -7.43
N TRP A 388 4.12 17.73 -7.64
CA TRP A 388 4.00 18.38 -8.94
C TRP A 388 4.87 17.71 -10.01
N ALA A 389 6.16 17.50 -9.73
CA ALA A 389 7.08 16.85 -10.68
C ALA A 389 6.66 15.40 -10.98
N LEU A 390 6.13 14.68 -9.99
CA LEU A 390 5.60 13.33 -10.19
C LEU A 390 4.40 13.35 -11.12
N LYS A 391 3.42 14.24 -10.85
CA LYS A 391 2.24 14.41 -11.71
C LYS A 391 2.66 14.73 -13.15
N GLU A 392 3.59 15.65 -13.33
CA GLU A 392 3.99 16.10 -14.67
C GLU A 392 4.83 15.05 -15.40
N SER A 393 5.70 14.32 -14.70
CA SER A 393 6.45 13.19 -15.28
C SER A 393 5.55 12.06 -15.80
N ARG A 394 4.38 11.86 -15.19
CA ARG A 394 3.38 10.87 -15.62
C ARG A 394 2.54 11.32 -16.82
N ASN A 395 2.54 12.62 -17.13
CA ASN A 395 1.85 13.19 -18.28
C ASN A 395 2.77 13.27 -19.52
N ILE A 396 3.98 12.70 -19.45
CA ILE A 396 4.92 12.66 -20.57
C ILE A 396 4.88 11.26 -21.12
N HIS A 397 4.39 11.15 -22.36
CA HIS A 397 4.20 9.86 -23.00
C HIS A 397 5.30 9.64 -24.05
N PRO A 398 6.07 8.53 -23.96
CA PRO A 398 7.03 8.15 -24.98
C PRO A 398 6.33 7.74 -26.28
N PRO A 399 7.06 7.51 -27.38
CA PRO A 399 6.46 6.94 -28.58
C PRO A 399 6.10 5.47 -28.38
N VAL A 400 4.85 5.20 -28.00
CA VAL A 400 4.37 3.84 -27.73
C VAL A 400 3.85 3.15 -28.98
N ASN A 401 3.24 3.90 -29.92
CA ASN A 401 2.52 3.31 -31.06
C ASN A 401 3.05 3.80 -32.39
N VAL A 402 3.18 2.87 -33.33
CA VAL A 402 3.43 3.11 -34.75
C VAL A 402 2.45 2.32 -35.61
N ALA A 403 1.86 2.98 -36.59
CA ALA A 403 1.00 2.33 -37.58
C ALA A 403 1.43 2.76 -38.98
N ALA A 404 1.17 1.96 -40.00
CA ALA A 404 1.54 2.33 -41.37
C ALA A 404 0.58 1.72 -42.39
N ASN A 405 0.42 2.44 -43.49
CA ASN A 405 -0.22 1.95 -44.71
C ASN A 405 0.72 2.17 -45.90
N SER A 406 0.24 1.95 -47.13
CA SER A 406 1.05 2.14 -48.35
C SER A 406 1.58 3.58 -48.56
N ARG A 407 0.95 4.60 -47.94
CA ARG A 407 1.22 6.02 -48.18
C ARG A 407 1.84 6.75 -47.01
N ASN A 408 1.58 6.31 -45.78
CA ASN A 408 1.90 7.07 -44.59
C ASN A 408 2.33 6.16 -43.43
N VAL A 409 3.15 6.72 -42.55
CA VAL A 409 3.51 6.16 -41.25
C VAL A 409 2.95 7.09 -40.19
N LEU A 410 2.21 6.56 -39.23
CA LEU A 410 1.67 7.26 -38.09
C LEU A 410 2.54 6.95 -36.87
N VAL A 411 3.01 7.97 -36.19
CA VAL A 411 3.78 7.87 -34.95
C VAL A 411 3.05 8.63 -33.87
N HIS A 412 2.75 7.96 -32.75
CA HIS A 412 2.29 8.65 -31.55
C HIS A 412 3.47 9.18 -30.74
N SER A 413 3.38 10.41 -30.22
CA SER A 413 4.31 10.92 -29.21
C SER A 413 3.70 12.05 -28.36
N ASP A 414 3.88 11.97 -27.04
CA ASP A 414 3.34 12.90 -26.04
C ASP A 414 1.81 13.07 -26.16
N LYS A 415 1.35 14.15 -26.80
CA LYS A 415 -0.09 14.46 -26.97
C LYS A 415 -0.50 14.57 -28.43
N ALA A 416 0.33 14.11 -29.35
CA ALA A 416 0.09 14.26 -30.78
C ALA A 416 0.37 12.98 -31.56
N LEU A 417 -0.30 12.88 -32.71
CA LEU A 417 0.01 11.95 -33.78
C LEU A 417 0.75 12.69 -34.89
N PHE A 418 1.88 12.12 -35.31
CA PHE A 418 2.67 12.58 -36.43
C PHE A 418 2.37 11.65 -37.60
N MET A 419 1.83 12.21 -38.67
CA MET A 419 1.64 11.51 -39.93
C MET A 419 2.83 11.87 -40.83
N LEU A 420 3.60 10.86 -41.15
CA LEU A 420 4.81 10.95 -41.96
C LEU A 420 4.59 10.26 -43.29
N SER A 421 5.39 10.65 -44.28
CA SER A 421 5.57 9.87 -45.49
C SER A 421 6.39 8.59 -45.19
N PRO A 422 6.45 7.61 -46.11
CA PRO A 422 7.15 6.34 -45.87
C PRO A 422 8.67 6.51 -45.72
N ASP A 423 9.24 7.60 -46.23
CA ASP A 423 10.64 8.00 -46.04
C ASP A 423 10.90 8.75 -44.72
N GLY A 424 9.85 9.08 -43.95
CA GLY A 424 9.95 9.68 -42.62
C GLY A 424 9.88 11.21 -42.60
N ARG A 425 9.40 11.87 -43.65
CA ARG A 425 9.15 13.32 -43.63
C ARG A 425 7.79 13.58 -42.97
N THR A 426 7.74 14.51 -42.01
CA THR A 426 6.49 14.87 -41.33
C THR A 426 5.58 15.63 -42.30
N GLU A 427 4.40 15.07 -42.59
CA GLU A 427 3.40 15.69 -43.47
C GLU A 427 2.32 16.41 -42.69
N ARG A 428 1.92 15.85 -41.54
CA ARG A 428 0.91 16.44 -40.67
C ARG A 428 1.18 16.09 -39.21
N ARG A 429 0.86 17.03 -38.31
CA ARG A 429 0.81 16.81 -36.87
C ARG A 429 -0.60 17.12 -36.37
N VAL A 430 -1.22 16.17 -35.68
CA VAL A 430 -2.59 16.29 -35.16
C VAL A 430 -2.55 16.06 -33.65
N GLU A 431 -3.16 16.94 -32.86
CA GLU A 431 -3.24 16.75 -31.40
C GLU A 431 -4.27 15.66 -31.08
N LEU A 432 -4.00 14.82 -30.08
CA LEU A 432 -4.92 13.76 -29.62
C LEU A 432 -6.27 14.33 -29.16
N SER A 433 -6.28 15.55 -28.65
CA SER A 433 -7.50 16.25 -28.22
C SER A 433 -8.47 16.52 -29.39
N THR A 434 -7.99 16.57 -30.64
CA THR A 434 -8.82 16.67 -31.84
C THR A 434 -9.76 15.46 -31.97
N PHE A 435 -9.35 14.29 -31.48
CA PHE A 435 -10.16 13.06 -31.46
C PHE A 435 -10.92 12.87 -30.14
N GLY A 436 -10.85 13.83 -29.21
CA GLY A 436 -11.47 13.74 -27.89
C GLY A 436 -10.72 12.83 -26.91
N LEU A 437 -9.45 12.52 -27.16
CA LEU A 437 -8.60 11.70 -26.30
C LEU A 437 -7.91 12.57 -25.24
N ARG A 438 -7.78 12.03 -24.02
CA ARG A 438 -7.14 12.72 -22.88
C ARG A 438 -5.79 12.15 -22.49
N ARG A 439 -5.52 10.91 -22.92
CA ARG A 439 -4.28 10.18 -22.71
C ARG A 439 -3.87 9.49 -24.00
N GLU A 440 -2.71 8.86 -24.00
CA GLU A 440 -2.20 8.07 -25.11
C GLU A 440 -3.19 6.97 -25.56
N PRO A 441 -3.20 6.60 -26.86
CA PRO A 441 -4.03 5.50 -27.33
C PRO A 441 -3.52 4.15 -26.80
N ALA A 442 -4.43 3.17 -26.66
CA ALA A 442 -4.04 1.78 -26.37
C ALA A 442 -3.29 1.19 -27.57
N ASP A 443 -3.83 1.47 -28.76
CA ASP A 443 -3.29 1.03 -30.03
C ASP A 443 -3.73 1.92 -31.18
N LEU A 444 -3.04 1.81 -32.31
CA LEU A 444 -3.32 2.55 -33.54
C LEU A 444 -3.26 1.62 -34.75
N GLU A 445 -4.23 1.75 -35.65
CA GLU A 445 -4.15 1.19 -37.00
C GLU A 445 -4.44 2.28 -38.03
N LEU A 446 -3.73 2.24 -39.15
CA LEU A 446 -3.90 3.18 -40.25
C LEU A 446 -4.42 2.43 -41.48
N LEU A 447 -5.68 2.67 -41.85
CA LEU A 447 -6.30 2.01 -43.00
C LEU A 447 -5.79 2.61 -44.31
N GLU A 448 -5.89 1.86 -45.41
CA GLU A 448 -5.45 2.28 -46.74
C GLU A 448 -6.18 3.53 -47.26
N ASP A 449 -7.42 3.76 -46.84
CA ASP A 449 -8.18 4.96 -47.17
C ASP A 449 -7.72 6.22 -46.42
N GLY A 450 -6.84 6.08 -45.43
CA GLY A 450 -6.31 7.16 -44.57
C GLY A 450 -7.10 7.37 -43.28
N THR A 451 -8.14 6.58 -43.02
CA THR A 451 -8.85 6.54 -41.74
C THR A 451 -7.95 5.95 -40.65
N ILE A 452 -8.02 6.50 -39.44
CA ILE A 452 -7.27 6.01 -38.29
C ILE A 452 -8.22 5.25 -37.37
N LEU A 453 -7.86 4.04 -37.00
CA LEU A 453 -8.48 3.33 -35.88
C LEU A 453 -7.66 3.62 -34.61
N ILE A 454 -8.34 4.07 -33.55
CA ILE A 454 -7.70 4.48 -32.30
C ILE A 454 -8.32 3.74 -31.12
N GLY A 455 -7.50 3.05 -30.32
CA GLY A 455 -7.92 2.49 -29.04
C GLY A 455 -8.03 3.58 -27.97
N ASP A 456 -9.25 3.97 -27.59
CA ASP A 456 -9.49 4.88 -26.46
C ASP A 456 -9.51 4.08 -25.16
N MET A 457 -8.43 4.18 -24.38
CA MET A 457 -8.30 3.45 -23.12
C MET A 457 -9.28 3.93 -22.03
N ASP A 458 -9.67 5.20 -22.02
CA ASP A 458 -10.57 5.75 -21.00
C ASP A 458 -12.00 5.27 -21.22
N LYS A 459 -12.43 5.24 -22.49
CA LYS A 459 -13.75 4.72 -22.87
C LYS A 459 -13.76 3.21 -23.06
N LYS A 460 -12.59 2.56 -23.16
CA LYS A 460 -12.40 1.14 -23.47
C LYS A 460 -13.12 0.75 -24.76
N VAL A 461 -12.86 1.52 -25.82
CA VAL A 461 -13.46 1.31 -27.15
C VAL A 461 -12.45 1.59 -28.25
N ILE A 462 -12.77 1.13 -29.46
CA ILE A 462 -12.05 1.49 -30.68
C ILE A 462 -12.81 2.60 -31.38
N LEU A 463 -12.12 3.66 -31.79
CA LEU A 463 -12.68 4.80 -32.51
C LEU A 463 -12.21 4.76 -33.96
N ARG A 464 -13.14 4.95 -34.89
CA ARG A 464 -12.86 5.29 -36.29
C ARG A 464 -12.76 6.80 -36.42
N CYS A 465 -11.59 7.32 -36.72
CA CYS A 465 -11.36 8.76 -36.77
C CYS A 465 -10.84 9.22 -38.14
N SER A 466 -11.41 10.31 -38.65
CA SER A 466 -10.86 11.00 -39.83
C SER A 466 -9.77 11.98 -39.38
N PRO A 467 -8.55 11.87 -39.90
CA PRO A 467 -7.47 12.81 -39.57
C PRO A 467 -7.63 14.20 -40.20
N GLU A 468 -8.61 14.41 -41.10
CA GLU A 468 -8.84 15.70 -41.75
C GLU A 468 -9.70 16.63 -40.92
N ASN A 469 -10.78 16.11 -40.34
CA ASN A 469 -11.76 16.91 -39.60
C ASN A 469 -11.86 16.50 -38.12
N GLY A 470 -11.16 15.45 -37.69
CA GLY A 470 -11.20 14.96 -36.31
C GLY A 470 -12.47 14.21 -35.92
N SER A 471 -13.38 13.94 -36.87
CA SER A 471 -14.64 13.25 -36.57
C SER A 471 -14.36 11.80 -36.20
N CYS A 472 -14.83 11.37 -35.03
CA CYS A 472 -14.66 10.01 -34.54
C CYS A 472 -16.01 9.31 -34.33
N GLN A 473 -16.09 8.04 -34.72
CA GLN A 473 -17.21 7.14 -34.44
C GLN A 473 -16.71 5.93 -33.66
N THR A 474 -17.40 5.54 -32.60
CA THR A 474 -17.09 4.29 -31.90
C THR A 474 -17.41 3.08 -32.78
N ILE A 475 -16.45 2.17 -32.90
CA ILE A 475 -16.60 0.85 -33.54
C ILE A 475 -16.62 -0.22 -32.44
N GLY A 476 -17.66 -1.04 -32.44
CA GLY A 476 -17.77 -2.19 -31.56
C GLY A 476 -19.23 -2.54 -31.29
N PRO A 477 -19.52 -3.79 -30.92
CA PRO A 477 -20.89 -4.26 -30.81
C PRO A 477 -21.66 -3.52 -29.69
N PRO A 478 -22.91 -3.11 -29.95
CA PRO A 478 -23.65 -2.22 -29.05
C PRO A 478 -24.15 -2.84 -27.73
N ASN A 479 -23.92 -4.13 -27.42
CA ASN A 479 -24.45 -4.77 -26.21
C ASN A 479 -23.49 -5.78 -25.54
N ASN A 480 -23.35 -5.69 -24.21
CA ASN A 480 -22.64 -6.61 -23.28
C ASN A 480 -21.14 -6.90 -23.53
N TYR A 481 -20.52 -6.25 -24.50
CA TYR A 481 -19.10 -6.38 -24.78
C TYR A 481 -18.29 -5.30 -24.06
N ARG A 482 -17.28 -5.71 -23.29
CA ARG A 482 -16.32 -4.82 -22.63
C ARG A 482 -14.93 -5.36 -22.84
N ILE A 483 -14.07 -4.59 -23.50
CA ILE A 483 -12.62 -4.76 -23.47
C ILE A 483 -12.05 -4.06 -22.23
N GLU A 484 -10.90 -4.53 -21.73
CA GLU A 484 -10.20 -3.83 -20.66
C GLU A 484 -9.39 -2.63 -21.17
N GLU A 485 -8.70 -1.91 -20.27
CA GLU A 485 -7.90 -0.73 -20.66
C GLU A 485 -6.70 -1.07 -21.55
N ASN A 486 -6.15 -2.29 -21.43
CA ASN A 486 -5.01 -2.73 -22.24
C ASN A 486 -5.49 -3.71 -23.31
N PHE A 487 -5.43 -3.29 -24.57
CA PHE A 487 -5.82 -4.08 -25.72
C PHE A 487 -5.10 -3.59 -26.98
N LYS A 488 -4.89 -4.53 -27.91
CA LYS A 488 -4.34 -4.28 -29.24
C LYS A 488 -5.33 -4.73 -30.31
N PHE A 489 -5.20 -4.22 -31.53
CA PHE A 489 -6.03 -4.67 -32.64
C PHE A 489 -5.33 -4.57 -33.99
N VAL A 490 -5.69 -5.48 -34.90
CA VAL A 490 -5.21 -5.48 -36.29
C VAL A 490 -6.38 -5.61 -37.26
N ALA A 491 -6.36 -4.80 -38.31
CA ALA A 491 -7.41 -4.75 -39.32
C ALA A 491 -7.05 -5.61 -40.55
N ASP A 492 -8.00 -6.45 -40.98
CA ASP A 492 -7.96 -7.14 -42.28
C ASP A 492 -8.97 -6.47 -43.22
N GLU A 493 -8.51 -5.44 -43.94
CA GLU A 493 -9.36 -4.69 -44.89
C GLU A 493 -9.89 -5.57 -46.03
N LYS A 494 -9.16 -6.62 -46.43
CA LYS A 494 -9.57 -7.51 -47.53
C LYS A 494 -10.77 -8.37 -47.14
N ARG A 495 -10.80 -8.85 -45.88
CA ARG A 495 -11.90 -9.66 -45.33
C ARG A 495 -12.95 -8.85 -44.59
N ASN A 496 -12.74 -7.54 -44.42
CA ASN A 496 -13.57 -6.65 -43.62
C ASN A 496 -13.65 -7.08 -42.14
N LEU A 497 -12.53 -7.53 -41.57
CA LEU A 497 -12.44 -8.01 -40.18
C LEU A 497 -11.52 -7.15 -39.33
N LEU A 498 -11.80 -7.12 -38.03
CA LEU A 498 -10.95 -6.54 -36.99
C LEU A 498 -10.71 -7.60 -35.91
N PHE A 499 -9.45 -7.89 -35.66
CA PHE A 499 -9.02 -8.76 -34.57
C PHE A 499 -8.64 -7.88 -33.39
N VAL A 500 -9.12 -8.21 -32.19
CA VAL A 500 -8.86 -7.47 -30.96
C VAL A 500 -8.30 -8.42 -29.91
N ALA A 501 -7.10 -8.12 -29.40
CA ALA A 501 -6.48 -8.79 -28.29
C ALA A 501 -6.87 -8.07 -27.00
N ASP A 502 -7.75 -8.68 -26.22
CA ASP A 502 -8.17 -8.17 -24.91
C ASP A 502 -7.21 -8.72 -23.85
N THR A 503 -6.05 -8.06 -23.76
CA THR A 503 -4.83 -8.56 -23.13
C THR A 503 -5.06 -9.04 -21.70
N ASN A 504 -5.72 -8.22 -20.87
CA ASN A 504 -5.97 -8.53 -19.47
C ASN A 504 -7.04 -9.62 -19.26
N ASN A 505 -7.90 -9.85 -20.25
CA ASN A 505 -8.90 -10.92 -20.22
C ASN A 505 -8.42 -12.19 -20.93
N HIS A 506 -7.16 -12.25 -21.38
CA HIS A 506 -6.54 -13.44 -21.96
C HIS A 506 -7.34 -14.03 -23.14
N ARG A 507 -7.93 -13.18 -23.98
CA ARG A 507 -8.84 -13.60 -25.04
C ARG A 507 -8.69 -12.77 -26.30
N LEU A 508 -9.23 -13.31 -27.39
CA LEU A 508 -9.29 -12.66 -28.69
C LEU A 508 -10.74 -12.45 -29.11
N ILE A 509 -10.99 -11.33 -29.79
CA ILE A 509 -12.29 -11.00 -30.33
C ILE A 509 -12.13 -10.73 -31.82
N VAL A 510 -13.07 -11.26 -32.61
CA VAL A 510 -13.17 -10.99 -34.04
C VAL A 510 -14.47 -10.24 -34.27
N GLN A 511 -14.40 -9.10 -34.94
CA GLN A 511 -15.57 -8.34 -35.34
C GLN A 511 -15.44 -7.89 -36.79
N ASP A 512 -16.55 -7.48 -37.41
CA ASP A 512 -16.44 -6.77 -38.68
C ASP A 512 -15.85 -5.36 -38.47
N LEU A 513 -15.23 -4.79 -39.50
CA LEU A 513 -14.63 -3.45 -39.37
C LEU A 513 -15.66 -2.36 -39.06
N ALA A 514 -16.95 -2.56 -39.37
CA ALA A 514 -18.02 -1.63 -39.02
C ALA A 514 -18.47 -1.73 -37.55
N GLY A 515 -18.03 -2.76 -36.83
CA GLY A 515 -18.39 -3.05 -35.44
C GLY A 515 -19.83 -3.55 -35.26
N THR A 516 -20.46 -4.07 -36.32
CA THR A 516 -21.89 -4.45 -36.28
C THR A 516 -22.14 -5.86 -35.74
N ALA A 517 -21.21 -6.78 -35.98
CA ALA A 517 -21.22 -8.15 -35.51
C ALA A 517 -19.86 -8.51 -34.90
N TYR A 518 -19.88 -9.38 -33.88
CA TYR A 518 -18.68 -9.90 -33.25
C TYR A 518 -18.83 -11.36 -32.85
N ARG A 519 -17.70 -12.03 -32.74
CA ARG A 519 -17.54 -13.37 -32.19
C ARG A 519 -16.42 -13.33 -31.17
N LEU A 520 -16.70 -13.83 -29.96
CA LEU A 520 -15.65 -14.18 -29.04
C LEU A 520 -14.99 -15.46 -29.55
N LEU A 521 -13.69 -15.40 -29.80
CA LEU A 521 -12.94 -16.65 -29.90
C LEU A 521 -12.84 -17.14 -28.46
N GLU A 522 -13.57 -18.22 -28.14
CA GLU A 522 -13.28 -18.98 -26.92
C GLU A 522 -11.78 -19.25 -26.96
N SER A 523 -11.07 -18.62 -26.01
CA SER A 523 -9.61 -18.57 -26.03
C SER A 523 -9.13 -19.99 -26.30
N PRO A 524 -8.42 -20.28 -27.42
CA PRO A 524 -7.74 -21.57 -27.50
C PRO A 524 -6.93 -21.61 -26.21
N SER A 525 -7.14 -22.65 -25.39
CA SER A 525 -6.89 -22.74 -23.93
C SER A 525 -5.45 -22.46 -23.47
N ASN A 526 -4.65 -21.93 -24.37
CA ASN A 526 -3.22 -21.76 -24.41
C ASN A 526 -2.81 -20.28 -24.67
N ILE A 527 -3.71 -19.33 -24.93
CA ILE A 527 -3.38 -17.88 -25.05
C ILE A 527 -3.39 -17.21 -23.69
N ALA A 528 -2.31 -16.51 -23.35
CA ALA A 528 -2.21 -15.74 -22.11
C ALA A 528 -1.42 -14.44 -22.31
N TYR A 529 -2.03 -13.31 -21.94
CA TYR A 529 -1.53 -11.96 -22.23
C TYR A 529 -1.17 -11.78 -23.72
N PRO A 530 -2.18 -11.84 -24.63
CA PRO A 530 -1.96 -11.47 -26.02
C PRO A 530 -1.61 -9.98 -26.08
N ASN A 531 -0.33 -9.64 -26.28
CA ASN A 531 0.13 -8.25 -26.18
C ASN A 531 0.12 -7.52 -27.52
N ASP A 532 0.09 -8.25 -28.65
CA ASP A 532 0.12 -7.70 -30.00
C ASP A 532 -0.22 -8.77 -31.06
N MET A 533 -0.60 -8.32 -32.25
CA MET A 533 -0.99 -9.18 -33.38
C MET A 533 -0.57 -8.60 -34.73
N GLY A 534 -0.36 -9.47 -35.71
CA GLY A 534 -0.07 -9.08 -37.08
C GLY A 534 -0.62 -10.09 -38.10
N LEU A 535 -0.83 -9.62 -39.33
CA LEU A 535 -1.28 -10.45 -40.44
C LEU A 535 -0.13 -10.73 -41.40
N ASP A 536 -0.02 -11.98 -41.86
CA ASP A 536 0.86 -12.31 -42.99
C ASP A 536 0.23 -11.94 -44.34
N ASP A 537 1.00 -12.00 -45.43
CA ASP A 537 0.53 -11.62 -46.77
C ASP A 537 -0.65 -12.50 -47.27
N SER A 538 -0.83 -13.70 -46.69
CA SER A 538 -1.97 -14.59 -46.97
C SER A 538 -3.19 -14.29 -46.09
N GLY A 539 -3.02 -13.44 -45.07
CA GLY A 539 -4.01 -13.09 -44.05
C GLY A 539 -4.11 -14.12 -42.93
N GLY A 540 -3.07 -14.92 -42.70
CA GLY A 540 -2.91 -15.68 -41.46
C GLY A 540 -2.61 -14.73 -40.30
N LEU A 541 -3.17 -15.04 -39.13
CA LEU A 541 -3.07 -14.21 -37.93
C LEU A 541 -1.93 -14.72 -37.03
N TRP A 542 -1.05 -13.82 -36.62
CA TRP A 542 0.09 -14.08 -35.75
C TRP A 542 -0.05 -13.29 -34.45
N ILE A 543 0.21 -13.92 -33.31
CA ILE A 543 -0.14 -13.36 -31.98
C ILE A 543 1.01 -13.53 -31.01
N SER A 544 1.40 -12.44 -30.32
CA SER A 544 2.36 -12.50 -29.22
C SER A 544 1.70 -13.04 -27.95
N ASN A 545 2.07 -14.25 -27.55
CA ASN A 545 1.56 -14.92 -26.35
C ASN A 545 2.55 -14.72 -25.21
N THR A 546 2.55 -13.50 -24.66
CA THR A 546 3.65 -12.95 -23.87
C THR A 546 3.95 -13.73 -22.61
N LEU A 547 2.90 -14.16 -21.88
CA LEU A 547 3.11 -14.92 -20.64
C LEU A 547 3.77 -16.27 -20.91
N HIS A 548 3.54 -16.83 -22.09
CA HIS A 548 4.14 -18.09 -22.53
C HIS A 548 5.38 -17.90 -23.41
N GLU A 549 5.92 -16.67 -23.52
CA GLU A 549 7.19 -16.37 -24.18
C GLU A 549 7.27 -16.93 -25.62
N ARG A 550 6.19 -16.77 -26.39
CA ARG A 550 6.07 -17.38 -27.73
C ARG A 550 5.16 -16.59 -28.66
N ILE A 551 5.27 -16.85 -29.96
CA ILE A 551 4.29 -16.43 -30.98
C ILE A 551 3.46 -17.64 -31.40
N MET A 552 2.16 -17.43 -31.60
CA MET A 552 1.26 -18.43 -32.16
C MET A 552 0.70 -17.94 -33.49
N SER A 553 0.55 -18.84 -34.47
CA SER A 553 -0.14 -18.51 -35.73
C SER A 553 -1.47 -19.24 -35.87
N PHE A 554 -2.39 -18.61 -36.56
CA PHE A 554 -3.75 -19.07 -36.78
C PHE A 554 -4.16 -18.88 -38.24
N GLN A 555 -4.91 -19.84 -38.77
CA GLN A 555 -5.55 -19.72 -40.08
C GLN A 555 -6.89 -19.00 -39.92
N VAL A 556 -7.18 -18.09 -40.86
CA VAL A 556 -8.42 -17.31 -40.90
C VAL A 556 -9.25 -17.72 -42.12
N GLU A 557 -10.40 -18.36 -41.88
CA GLU A 557 -11.35 -18.80 -42.92
C GLU A 557 -12.72 -18.12 -42.69
N GLY A 558 -13.04 -17.09 -43.48
CA GLY A 558 -14.19 -16.24 -43.19
C GLY A 558 -13.99 -15.52 -41.84
N ASP A 559 -14.97 -15.63 -40.93
CA ASP A 559 -14.88 -15.10 -39.56
C ASP A 559 -14.35 -16.14 -38.54
N ALA A 560 -13.96 -17.33 -38.99
CA ALA A 560 -13.45 -18.40 -38.15
C ALA A 560 -11.92 -18.34 -38.04
N VAL A 561 -11.41 -18.44 -36.81
CA VAL A 561 -9.98 -18.52 -36.51
C VAL A 561 -9.67 -19.92 -35.99
N LYS A 562 -8.80 -20.65 -36.69
CA LYS A 562 -8.40 -22.02 -36.35
C LYS A 562 -6.92 -22.07 -36.02
N ASP A 563 -6.56 -22.80 -34.98
CA ASP A 563 -5.15 -23.04 -34.62
C ASP A 563 -4.44 -23.71 -35.80
N SER A 564 -3.37 -23.09 -36.28
CA SER A 564 -2.58 -23.64 -37.39
C SER A 564 -1.48 -24.59 -36.91
N SER A 565 -1.44 -24.92 -35.62
CA SER A 565 -0.46 -25.74 -34.89
C SER A 565 0.97 -25.20 -34.83
N ARG A 566 1.24 -23.98 -35.32
CA ARG A 566 2.60 -23.41 -35.31
C ARG A 566 2.79 -22.49 -34.11
N ILE A 567 3.88 -22.76 -33.39
CA ILE A 567 4.30 -22.03 -32.21
C ILE A 567 5.78 -21.72 -32.36
N ILE A 568 6.13 -20.43 -32.35
CA ILE A 568 7.52 -19.97 -32.29
C ILE A 568 7.83 -19.67 -30.84
N SER A 569 8.57 -20.55 -30.16
CA SER A 569 9.02 -20.29 -28.80
C SER A 569 10.22 -19.33 -28.82
N LEU A 570 10.09 -18.19 -28.12
CA LEU A 570 11.19 -17.26 -27.91
C LEU A 570 12.09 -17.71 -26.77
N ASP A 571 11.62 -18.59 -25.88
CA ASP A 571 12.49 -19.32 -24.96
C ASP A 571 13.18 -20.47 -25.72
N PRO A 572 14.49 -20.40 -25.99
CA PRO A 572 15.21 -21.48 -26.69
C PRO A 572 15.15 -22.80 -25.92
N PHE A 573 14.98 -22.78 -24.60
CA PHE A 573 14.84 -23.98 -23.78
C PHE A 573 13.46 -24.61 -23.96
N GLY A 574 12.37 -23.85 -23.81
CA GLY A 574 11.02 -24.29 -24.13
C GLY A 574 10.88 -24.77 -25.58
N ALA A 575 11.55 -24.11 -26.53
CA ALA A 575 11.63 -24.50 -27.93
C ALA A 575 12.30 -25.87 -28.09
N ALA A 576 13.46 -26.06 -27.48
CA ALA A 576 14.21 -27.31 -27.52
C ALA A 576 13.42 -28.45 -26.87
N VAL A 577 12.81 -28.24 -25.71
CA VAL A 577 11.97 -29.24 -25.03
C VAL A 577 10.72 -29.59 -25.86
N THR A 578 10.09 -28.61 -26.50
CA THR A 578 8.91 -28.83 -27.37
C THR A 578 9.29 -29.59 -28.64
N ALA A 579 10.36 -29.19 -29.31
CA ALA A 579 10.89 -29.88 -30.48
C ALA A 579 11.33 -31.31 -30.13
N LEU A 580 11.90 -31.52 -28.94
CA LEU A 580 12.26 -32.84 -28.43
C LEU A 580 11.04 -33.68 -28.10
N GLY A 581 9.98 -33.09 -27.53
CA GLY A 581 8.69 -33.74 -27.30
C GLY A 581 7.99 -34.16 -28.59
N GLN A 582 8.02 -33.32 -29.62
CA GLN A 582 7.49 -33.63 -30.96
C GLN A 582 8.33 -34.69 -31.67
N ALA A 583 9.67 -34.63 -31.58
CA ALA A 583 10.57 -35.64 -32.13
C ALA A 583 10.40 -37.01 -31.43
N LEU A 584 10.12 -37.02 -30.12
CA LEU A 584 9.82 -38.24 -29.36
C LEU A 584 8.49 -38.89 -29.74
N GLN A 585 7.52 -38.11 -30.24
CA GLN A 585 6.24 -38.62 -30.73
C GLN A 585 6.32 -39.22 -32.15
N GLY A 586 7.43 -39.00 -32.88
CA GLY A 586 7.57 -39.42 -34.28
C GLY A 586 8.86 -40.14 -34.70
N SER A 587 9.90 -40.23 -33.86
CA SER A 587 11.20 -40.80 -34.29
C SER A 587 11.54 -42.14 -33.62
N SER A 588 12.01 -43.09 -34.43
CA SER A 588 12.62 -44.35 -34.00
C SER A 588 14.06 -44.19 -33.46
N ASP A 589 14.64 -42.99 -33.53
CA ASP A 589 16.06 -42.76 -33.31
C ASP A 589 16.35 -42.05 -31.98
N ARG A 590 16.11 -42.79 -30.88
CA ARG A 590 16.35 -42.34 -29.50
C ARG A 590 17.76 -41.82 -29.24
N GLN A 591 18.75 -42.26 -30.02
CA GLN A 591 20.15 -41.97 -29.76
C GLN A 591 20.50 -40.52 -30.12
N LYS A 592 19.95 -39.99 -31.22
CA LYS A 592 20.04 -38.59 -31.59
C LYS A 592 19.33 -37.68 -30.58
N VAL A 593 18.13 -38.07 -30.17
CA VAL A 593 17.33 -37.33 -29.17
C VAL A 593 18.06 -37.18 -27.83
N MET A 594 18.76 -38.24 -27.37
CA MET A 594 19.52 -38.18 -26.12
C MET A 594 20.80 -37.34 -26.23
N ALA A 595 21.42 -37.28 -27.42
CA ALA A 595 22.56 -36.40 -27.67
C ALA A 595 22.14 -34.92 -27.65
N ASP A 596 21.01 -34.59 -28.29
CA ASP A 596 20.45 -33.23 -28.31
C ASP A 596 20.02 -32.78 -26.89
N LEU A 597 19.44 -33.68 -26.09
CA LEU A 597 19.11 -33.43 -24.68
C LEU A 597 20.36 -33.16 -23.83
N GLN A 598 21.44 -33.91 -24.05
CA GLN A 598 22.70 -33.72 -23.33
C GLN A 598 23.39 -32.40 -23.71
N ALA A 599 23.31 -32.00 -24.98
CA ALA A 599 23.80 -30.70 -25.44
C ALA A 599 23.01 -29.55 -24.79
N ALA A 600 21.67 -29.58 -24.84
CA ALA A 600 20.82 -28.56 -24.21
C ALA A 600 21.03 -28.45 -22.68
N LYS A 601 21.23 -29.59 -22.00
CA LYS A 601 21.55 -29.61 -20.56
C LYS A 601 22.93 -29.01 -20.26
N LYS A 602 23.92 -29.24 -21.13
CA LYS A 602 25.27 -28.66 -21.00
C LYS A 602 25.24 -27.15 -21.18
N ASP A 603 24.46 -26.65 -22.13
CA ASP A 603 24.25 -25.22 -22.34
C ASP A 603 23.55 -24.60 -21.11
N MET A 604 22.56 -25.28 -20.52
CA MET A 604 21.90 -24.86 -19.28
C MET A 604 22.88 -24.73 -18.09
N GLU A 605 23.78 -25.70 -17.90
CA GLU A 605 24.80 -25.65 -16.84
C GLU A 605 25.79 -24.51 -17.06
N ALA A 606 26.14 -24.21 -18.31
CA ALA A 606 26.97 -23.06 -18.66
C ALA A 606 26.26 -21.72 -18.35
N ILE A 607 24.97 -21.59 -18.71
CA ILE A 607 24.13 -20.42 -18.44
C ILE A 607 24.02 -20.14 -16.93
N LYS A 608 23.87 -21.19 -16.10
CA LYS A 608 23.83 -21.05 -14.63
C LYS A 608 25.15 -20.56 -14.05
N LYS A 609 26.26 -20.92 -14.69
CA LYS A 609 27.62 -20.67 -14.17
C LYS A 609 28.12 -19.27 -14.54
N ASP A 610 27.73 -18.77 -15.70
CA ASP A 610 28.01 -17.41 -16.13
C ASP A 610 26.84 -16.86 -16.98
N PRO A 611 25.86 -16.18 -16.35
CA PRO A 611 24.70 -15.61 -17.05
C PRO A 611 25.07 -14.59 -18.13
N LEU A 612 26.29 -14.03 -18.09
CA LEU A 612 26.79 -13.02 -19.02
C LEU A 612 27.57 -13.63 -20.20
N ALA A 613 27.89 -14.93 -20.17
CA ALA A 613 28.62 -15.62 -21.23
C ALA A 613 27.72 -16.23 -22.32
N VAL A 614 26.40 -16.04 -22.22
CA VAL A 614 25.40 -16.57 -23.17
C VAL A 614 25.32 -15.63 -24.37
N SER A 615 25.19 -16.17 -25.60
CA SER A 615 25.02 -15.34 -26.79
C SER A 615 23.85 -14.36 -26.58
N LEU A 616 24.07 -13.10 -26.96
CA LEU A 616 23.10 -12.00 -26.78
C LEU A 616 21.71 -12.28 -27.42
N ASP A 617 21.57 -13.33 -28.22
CA ASP A 617 20.32 -13.77 -28.85
C ASP A 617 19.34 -14.47 -27.89
N MET A 618 19.78 -14.87 -26.69
CA MET A 618 18.98 -15.64 -25.73
C MET A 618 18.30 -14.81 -24.63
N ILE A 619 18.49 -13.48 -24.65
CA ILE A 619 18.06 -12.60 -23.55
C ILE A 619 16.62 -12.10 -23.77
N HIS A 620 16.16 -11.99 -25.02
CA HIS A 620 14.85 -11.42 -25.37
C HIS A 620 13.78 -12.51 -25.54
N LYS A 621 13.16 -12.90 -24.42
CA LYS A 621 12.17 -13.99 -24.37
C LYS A 621 10.72 -13.53 -24.39
N ARG A 622 10.45 -12.29 -23.99
CA ARG A 622 9.09 -11.74 -23.97
C ARG A 622 8.80 -11.00 -25.26
N PRO A 623 7.91 -11.52 -26.13
CA PRO A 623 7.46 -10.76 -27.29
C PRO A 623 6.64 -9.55 -26.83
N LEU A 624 7.02 -8.36 -27.27
CA LEU A 624 6.30 -7.12 -27.01
C LEU A 624 5.36 -6.80 -28.17
N ALA A 625 5.91 -6.77 -29.38
CA ALA A 625 5.19 -6.50 -30.62
C ALA A 625 5.70 -7.36 -31.78
N LEU A 626 4.90 -7.51 -32.83
CA LEU A 626 5.27 -8.26 -34.02
C LEU A 626 4.68 -7.64 -35.29
N ALA A 627 5.41 -7.78 -36.40
CA ALA A 627 4.90 -7.41 -37.72
C ALA A 627 5.45 -8.32 -38.82
N TRP A 628 4.71 -8.43 -39.91
CA TRP A 628 5.09 -9.23 -41.07
C TRP A 628 5.91 -8.41 -42.07
N GLY A 629 7.11 -8.89 -42.40
CA GLY A 629 8.02 -8.26 -43.35
C GLY A 629 7.68 -8.59 -44.81
N SER A 630 8.17 -7.77 -45.75
CA SER A 630 8.07 -8.05 -47.21
C SER A 630 8.93 -9.23 -47.65
N ASP A 631 9.83 -9.69 -46.80
CA ASP A 631 10.69 -10.86 -46.97
C ASP A 631 9.96 -12.18 -46.63
N GLY A 632 8.69 -12.12 -46.20
CA GLY A 632 7.92 -13.28 -45.77
C GLY A 632 8.34 -13.80 -44.38
N ASN A 633 9.02 -12.97 -43.60
CA ASN A 633 9.47 -13.28 -42.25
C ASN A 633 8.64 -12.50 -41.22
N VAL A 634 8.47 -13.07 -40.03
CA VAL A 634 7.90 -12.36 -38.87
C VAL A 634 9.01 -11.68 -38.09
N TRP A 635 8.87 -10.38 -37.88
CA TRP A 635 9.78 -9.53 -37.11
C TRP A 635 9.16 -9.27 -35.75
N ILE A 636 9.89 -9.60 -34.68
CA ILE A 636 9.37 -9.59 -33.32
C ILE A 636 10.24 -8.67 -32.48
N ALA A 637 9.64 -7.61 -31.94
CA ALA A 637 10.24 -6.82 -30.88
C ALA A 637 10.12 -7.61 -29.57
N ALA A 638 11.24 -7.82 -28.88
CA ALA A 638 11.27 -8.62 -27.67
C ALA A 638 12.19 -8.03 -26.62
N SER A 639 11.86 -8.26 -25.35
CA SER A 639 12.68 -7.87 -24.20
C SER A 639 12.96 -9.05 -23.28
N ASP A 640 13.86 -8.83 -22.34
CA ASP A 640 14.00 -9.74 -21.20
C ASP A 640 12.86 -9.56 -20.18
N PRO A 641 12.69 -10.51 -19.24
CA PRO A 641 11.63 -10.47 -18.22
C PRO A 641 11.64 -9.27 -17.26
N VAL A 642 12.76 -8.57 -17.13
CA VAL A 642 12.96 -7.41 -16.24
C VAL A 642 13.14 -6.10 -17.01
N VAL A 643 12.98 -6.16 -18.34
CA VAL A 643 13.13 -5.06 -19.31
C VAL A 643 14.49 -4.35 -19.17
N THR A 644 15.57 -5.12 -19.00
CA THR A 644 16.93 -4.57 -18.91
C THR A 644 17.66 -4.53 -20.26
N THR A 645 17.25 -5.40 -21.18
CA THR A 645 17.76 -5.54 -22.55
C THR A 645 16.60 -5.87 -23.48
N ALA A 646 16.71 -5.37 -24.71
CA ALA A 646 15.71 -5.61 -25.75
C ALA A 646 16.34 -5.61 -27.15
N GLY A 647 15.62 -6.18 -28.10
CA GLY A 647 16.05 -6.29 -29.49
C GLY A 647 14.96 -6.82 -30.41
N ILE A 648 15.33 -6.99 -31.67
CA ILE A 648 14.43 -7.50 -32.72
C ILE A 648 14.88 -8.89 -33.12
N ARG A 649 13.96 -9.86 -33.12
CA ARG A 649 14.19 -11.22 -33.59
C ARG A 649 13.37 -11.48 -34.83
N VAL A 650 13.98 -12.07 -35.85
CA VAL A 650 13.34 -12.32 -37.14
C VAL A 650 13.29 -13.81 -37.40
N PHE A 651 12.10 -14.32 -37.72
CA PHE A 651 11.87 -15.72 -37.99
C PHE A 651 11.23 -15.90 -39.37
N ASP A 652 11.63 -16.93 -40.09
CA ASP A 652 10.94 -17.30 -41.32
C ASP A 652 9.54 -17.85 -41.07
N ALA A 653 8.75 -18.00 -42.13
CA ALA A 653 7.41 -18.57 -42.06
C ALA A 653 7.35 -20.01 -41.49
N ALA A 654 8.50 -20.71 -41.43
CA ALA A 654 8.64 -22.02 -40.81
C ALA A 654 8.99 -21.96 -39.31
N GLY A 655 9.22 -20.76 -38.75
CA GLY A 655 9.55 -20.54 -37.35
C GLY A 655 11.02 -20.69 -37.01
N LYS A 656 11.92 -20.73 -38.01
CA LYS A 656 13.37 -20.72 -37.79
C LYS A 656 13.86 -19.29 -37.68
N GLN A 657 14.65 -19.00 -36.65
CA GLN A 657 15.28 -17.68 -36.51
C GLN A 657 16.29 -17.47 -37.63
N VAL A 658 16.09 -16.42 -38.42
CA VAL A 658 16.97 -16.04 -39.54
C VAL A 658 17.85 -14.85 -39.23
N ARG A 659 17.44 -14.00 -38.27
CA ARG A 659 18.20 -12.81 -37.85
C ARG A 659 17.89 -12.42 -36.40
N SER A 660 18.86 -11.78 -35.77
CA SER A 660 18.74 -11.10 -34.48
C SER A 660 19.40 -9.74 -34.59
N ILE A 661 18.75 -8.70 -34.06
CA ILE A 661 19.24 -7.33 -34.10
C ILE A 661 19.20 -6.76 -32.68
N HIS A 662 20.36 -6.40 -32.16
CA HIS A 662 20.49 -5.81 -30.82
C HIS A 662 20.25 -4.31 -30.87
N LEU A 663 19.54 -3.80 -29.86
CA LEU A 663 19.34 -2.38 -29.65
C LEU A 663 20.27 -1.86 -28.56
N ASP A 664 20.43 -0.54 -28.51
CA ASP A 664 21.28 0.13 -27.52
C ASP A 664 20.78 -0.13 -26.08
N LYS A 665 21.69 0.01 -25.10
CA LYS A 665 21.34 -0.20 -23.69
C LYS A 665 20.22 0.73 -23.25
N GLY A 666 19.17 0.15 -22.66
CA GLY A 666 17.99 0.88 -22.21
C GLY A 666 16.89 1.01 -23.27
N ALA A 667 17.06 0.39 -24.45
CA ALA A 667 16.02 0.21 -25.44
C ALA A 667 14.82 -0.57 -24.90
N VAL A 668 13.63 -0.13 -25.31
CA VAL A 668 12.35 -0.79 -25.05
C VAL A 668 11.49 -0.63 -26.31
N PRO A 669 11.63 -1.53 -27.30
CA PRO A 669 10.87 -1.50 -28.55
C PRO A 669 9.45 -1.99 -28.27
N GLU A 670 8.54 -1.06 -27.96
CA GLU A 670 7.15 -1.37 -27.60
C GLU A 670 6.29 -1.74 -28.80
N ASP A 671 6.65 -1.24 -29.99
CA ASP A 671 5.83 -1.42 -31.20
C ASP A 671 6.66 -1.48 -32.48
N ILE A 672 6.18 -2.21 -33.47
CA ILE A 672 6.86 -2.44 -34.76
C ILE A 672 5.85 -2.58 -35.89
N VAL A 673 6.07 -1.87 -37.01
CA VAL A 673 5.18 -1.91 -38.17
C VAL A 673 5.97 -1.89 -39.49
N ARG A 674 5.44 -2.53 -40.53
CA ARG A 674 6.03 -2.51 -41.87
C ARG A 674 5.65 -1.24 -42.62
N SER A 675 6.65 -0.54 -43.17
CA SER A 675 6.49 0.57 -44.10
C SER A 675 7.36 0.33 -45.33
N GLY A 676 6.74 -0.11 -46.43
CA GLY A 676 7.46 -0.50 -47.65
C GLY A 676 8.47 -1.62 -47.39
N ASN A 677 9.76 -1.34 -47.61
CA ASN A 677 10.88 -2.27 -47.40
C ASN A 677 11.62 -2.04 -46.05
N ARG A 678 10.93 -1.45 -45.07
CA ARG A 678 11.48 -1.10 -43.76
C ARG A 678 10.53 -1.54 -42.66
N MET A 679 11.09 -1.90 -41.52
CA MET A 679 10.35 -2.06 -40.26
C MET A 679 10.56 -0.81 -39.42
N VAL A 680 9.51 -0.05 -39.16
CA VAL A 680 9.53 1.12 -38.28
C VAL A 680 9.26 0.65 -36.85
N ILE A 681 10.07 1.08 -35.90
CA ILE A 681 10.09 0.60 -34.52
C ILE A 681 9.95 1.78 -33.58
N ALA A 682 8.98 1.70 -32.65
CA ALA A 682 8.79 2.68 -31.59
C ALA A 682 9.54 2.25 -30.32
N ASP A 683 10.54 3.03 -29.91
CA ASP A 683 11.33 2.74 -28.72
C ASP A 683 11.03 3.75 -27.59
N THR A 684 10.41 3.25 -26.52
CA THR A 684 10.00 4.08 -25.38
C THR A 684 11.14 4.33 -24.40
N GLY A 685 12.13 3.44 -24.36
CA GLY A 685 13.28 3.57 -23.48
C GLY A 685 14.24 4.67 -23.94
N LEU A 686 14.49 4.73 -25.25
CA LEU A 686 15.38 5.70 -25.89
C LEU A 686 14.65 6.98 -26.34
N PHE A 687 13.31 6.99 -26.33
CA PHE A 687 12.48 8.07 -26.89
C PHE A 687 12.81 8.32 -28.36
N GLN A 688 12.89 7.24 -29.14
CA GLN A 688 13.29 7.32 -30.55
C GLN A 688 12.40 6.43 -31.41
N ILE A 689 12.24 6.84 -32.67
CA ILE A 689 11.73 5.97 -33.73
C ILE A 689 12.91 5.60 -34.60
N PHE A 690 13.06 4.30 -34.84
CA PHE A 690 14.06 3.79 -35.76
C PHE A 690 13.39 3.05 -36.91
N ALA A 691 14.14 2.86 -37.99
CA ALA A 691 13.75 1.96 -39.06
C ALA A 691 14.87 0.93 -39.26
N ALA A 692 14.47 -0.33 -39.42
CA ALA A 692 15.33 -1.41 -39.84
C ALA A 692 15.07 -1.73 -41.32
N SER A 693 16.13 -1.83 -42.12
CA SER A 693 16.03 -2.35 -43.49
C SER A 693 15.62 -3.82 -43.45
N ILE A 694 14.57 -4.20 -44.19
CA ILE A 694 14.13 -5.61 -44.22
C ILE A 694 15.22 -6.49 -44.85
N ASP A 695 15.83 -6.03 -45.95
CA ASP A 695 16.87 -6.78 -46.67
C ASP A 695 18.13 -6.97 -45.83
N SER A 696 18.68 -5.90 -45.26
CA SER A 696 20.00 -5.93 -44.60
C SER A 696 19.95 -6.06 -43.07
N GLY A 697 18.84 -5.68 -42.43
CA GLY A 697 18.73 -5.61 -40.98
C GLY A 697 19.41 -4.38 -40.36
N ASN A 698 19.95 -3.48 -41.18
CA ASN A 698 20.59 -2.26 -40.68
C ASN A 698 19.54 -1.33 -40.07
N ILE A 699 19.82 -0.85 -38.85
CA ILE A 699 19.00 0.14 -38.15
C ILE A 699 19.50 1.55 -38.43
N PHE A 700 18.59 2.49 -38.61
CA PHE A 700 18.86 3.92 -38.71
C PHE A 700 17.72 4.74 -38.07
N PRO A 701 17.98 5.99 -37.64
CA PRO A 701 16.92 6.86 -37.15
C PRO A 701 15.83 7.09 -38.20
N PHE A 702 14.57 7.13 -37.79
CA PHE A 702 13.43 7.40 -38.66
C PHE A 702 12.72 8.69 -38.23
N GLY A 703 12.27 9.47 -39.19
CA GLY A 703 11.66 10.79 -38.93
C GLY A 703 12.57 11.96 -39.24
N ASP A 704 11.99 13.05 -39.69
CA ASP A 704 12.67 14.32 -39.91
C ASP A 704 12.94 15.10 -38.61
N ALA A 705 13.55 16.28 -38.74
CA ALA A 705 13.86 17.15 -37.61
C ALA A 705 12.63 17.54 -36.78
N THR A 706 11.42 17.54 -37.37
CA THR A 706 10.18 17.88 -36.66
C THR A 706 9.82 16.80 -35.65
N LEU A 707 9.78 15.53 -36.08
CA LEU A 707 9.51 14.40 -35.19
C LEU A 707 10.64 14.23 -34.16
N GLN A 708 11.89 14.25 -34.62
CA GLN A 708 13.06 14.06 -33.75
C GLN A 708 13.18 15.16 -32.68
N GLY A 709 12.86 16.42 -33.04
CA GLY A 709 12.79 17.53 -32.11
C GLY A 709 11.69 17.36 -31.05
N ALA A 710 10.52 16.84 -31.44
CA ALA A 710 9.42 16.58 -30.51
C ALA A 710 9.77 15.45 -29.52
N LEU A 711 10.35 14.35 -30.02
CA LEU A 711 10.81 13.22 -29.21
C LEU A 711 11.89 13.63 -28.20
N THR A 712 12.89 14.37 -28.67
CA THR A 712 13.98 14.89 -27.83
C THR A 712 13.43 15.81 -26.75
N LYS A 713 12.51 16.71 -27.09
CA LYS A 713 11.86 17.60 -26.13
C LYS A 713 11.07 16.82 -25.06
N SER A 714 10.36 15.76 -25.46
CA SER A 714 9.62 14.88 -24.54
C SER A 714 10.57 14.17 -23.57
N ARG A 715 11.65 13.58 -24.10
CA ARG A 715 12.71 12.94 -23.32
C ARG A 715 13.35 13.89 -22.32
N ASP A 716 13.76 15.08 -22.77
CA ASP A 716 14.47 16.05 -21.94
C ASP A 716 13.56 16.59 -20.83
N ARG A 717 12.25 16.77 -21.08
CA ARG A 717 11.26 17.06 -20.04
C ARG A 717 11.18 15.93 -19.02
N LEU A 718 11.14 14.67 -19.45
CA LEU A 718 11.08 13.53 -18.52
C LEU A 718 12.33 13.47 -17.65
N VAL A 719 13.51 13.63 -18.26
CA VAL A 719 14.79 13.69 -17.53
C VAL A 719 14.79 14.83 -16.52
N PHE A 720 14.34 16.03 -16.91
CA PHE A 720 14.22 17.18 -16.02
C PHE A 720 13.36 16.89 -14.79
N TYR A 721 12.14 16.32 -14.95
CA TYR A 721 11.30 15.98 -13.81
C TYR A 721 11.88 14.86 -12.96
N ARG A 722 12.53 13.86 -13.56
CA ARG A 722 13.25 12.82 -12.81
C ARG A 722 14.38 13.41 -11.98
N GLU A 723 15.12 14.37 -12.51
CA GLU A 723 16.14 15.11 -11.75
C GLU A 723 15.51 15.92 -10.61
N ILE A 724 14.39 16.63 -10.85
CA ILE A 724 13.66 17.31 -9.75
C ILE A 724 13.22 16.31 -8.67
N LEU A 725 12.70 15.14 -9.05
CA LEU A 725 12.31 14.11 -8.11
C LEU A 725 13.51 13.61 -7.30
N LYS A 726 14.69 13.45 -7.91
CA LYS A 726 15.93 13.09 -7.20
C LYS A 726 16.37 14.21 -6.26
N TRP A 727 16.51 15.44 -6.74
CA TRP A 727 16.99 16.59 -5.96
C TRP A 727 16.03 16.98 -4.84
N SER A 728 14.71 16.89 -5.05
CA SER A 728 13.71 17.12 -3.99
C SER A 728 13.82 16.08 -2.88
N THR A 729 14.15 14.82 -3.19
CA THR A 729 14.47 13.81 -2.17
C THR A 729 15.65 14.26 -1.32
N TRP A 730 16.76 14.63 -1.96
CA TRP A 730 17.96 15.13 -1.25
C TRP A 730 17.66 16.37 -0.40
N ALA A 731 16.94 17.35 -0.95
CA ALA A 731 16.56 18.57 -0.24
C ALA A 731 15.71 18.27 1.01
N LEU A 732 14.72 17.38 0.89
CA LEU A 732 13.89 16.95 2.03
C LEU A 732 14.72 16.24 3.10
N LEU A 733 15.71 15.43 2.71
CA LEU A 733 16.64 14.79 3.64
C LEU A 733 17.49 15.83 4.39
N PHE A 734 18.06 16.82 3.69
CA PHE A 734 18.81 17.90 4.32
C PHE A 734 17.95 18.74 5.25
N LEU A 735 16.71 19.05 4.87
CA LEU A 735 15.76 19.80 5.70
C LEU A 735 15.36 19.01 6.94
N ALA A 736 15.16 17.69 6.82
CA ALA A 736 14.91 16.82 7.97
C ALA A 736 16.11 16.85 8.94
N LEU A 737 17.34 16.72 8.42
CA LEU A 737 18.56 16.79 9.23
C LEU A 737 18.72 18.17 9.90
N ALA A 738 18.49 19.27 9.17
CA ALA A 738 18.54 20.63 9.69
C ALA A 738 17.50 20.86 10.80
N THR A 739 16.31 20.27 10.66
CA THR A 739 15.26 20.29 11.68
C THR A 739 15.73 19.57 12.95
N VAL A 740 16.36 18.39 12.82
CA VAL A 740 16.94 17.65 13.94
C VAL A 740 18.03 18.46 14.65
N VAL A 741 18.93 19.11 13.88
CA VAL A 741 20.00 19.96 14.43
C VAL A 741 19.44 21.19 15.13
N LEU A 742 18.45 21.88 14.55
CA LEU A 742 17.80 23.02 15.17
C LEU A 742 17.15 22.61 16.50
N LEU A 743 16.43 21.49 16.52
CA LEU A 743 15.84 20.94 17.75
C LEU A 743 16.90 20.66 18.81
N PHE A 744 18.08 20.15 18.41
CA PHE A 744 19.22 19.95 19.29
C PHE A 744 19.80 21.27 19.84
N VAL A 745 19.93 22.30 19.02
CA VAL A 745 20.43 23.63 19.43
C VAL A 745 19.45 24.32 20.38
N ILE A 746 18.15 24.32 20.06
CA ILE A 746 17.08 24.83 20.95
C ILE A 746 17.17 24.13 22.30
N PHE A 747 17.36 22.81 22.29
CA PHE A 747 17.48 22.00 23.49
C PHE A 747 18.71 22.37 24.33
N ARG A 748 19.89 22.59 23.71
CA ARG A 748 21.11 22.99 24.41
C ARG A 748 21.02 24.42 24.96
N GLY A 749 20.39 25.34 24.24
CA GLY A 749 20.18 26.73 24.67
C GLY A 749 19.26 26.85 25.89
N ARG A 750 18.15 26.08 25.90
CA ARG A 750 17.24 26.00 27.06
C ARG A 750 17.92 25.41 28.30
N ARG A 751 18.81 24.43 28.13
CA ARG A 751 19.61 23.85 29.22
C ARG A 751 20.56 24.88 29.86
N LYS A 752 21.32 25.64 29.05
CA LYS A 752 22.20 26.71 29.55
C LYS A 752 21.44 27.86 30.24
N SER A 753 20.24 28.20 29.76
CA SER A 753 19.42 29.25 30.38
C SER A 753 18.80 28.79 31.71
N ALA A 754 18.42 27.53 31.81
CA ALA A 754 17.98 26.91 33.06
C ALA A 754 19.13 26.81 34.10
N GLU A 755 20.36 26.56 33.66
CA GLU A 755 21.55 26.54 34.54
C GLU A 755 21.94 27.94 35.04
N ARG A 756 21.82 29.00 34.22
CA ARG A 756 22.09 30.40 34.64
C ARG A 756 21.01 31.01 35.51
N GLY A 757 19.74 30.65 35.32
CA GLY A 757 18.63 31.09 36.16
C GLY A 757 18.63 30.46 37.56
N VAL A 758 19.51 29.49 37.81
CA VAL A 758 19.73 28.87 39.14
C VAL A 758 20.96 29.48 39.83
N GLN A 759 21.81 30.24 39.12
CA GLN A 759 22.99 30.93 39.65
C GLN A 759 22.79 32.43 39.92
N ARG A 760 21.67 33.01 39.48
CA ARG A 760 21.18 34.33 39.91
C ARG A 760 20.03 34.14 40.86
#